data_AF-A0A0G4N305-F1
#
_entry.id   AF-A0A0G4N305-F1
#
_cell.length_a   1.000
_cell.length_b   1.000
_cell.length_c   1.000
_cell.angle_alpha   90.00
_cell.angle_beta   90.00
_cell.angle_gamma   90.00
#
_symmetry.space_group_name_H-M   'P 1'
#
loop_
_entity.id
_entity.type
_entity.pdbx_description
1 polymer ?
#
loop_
_entity_poly.entity_id
_entity_poly.type
_entity_poly.pdbx_seq_one_letter_code
_entity_poly.pdbx_strand_id
1 'polypeptide(L)'
;MHFADHPPRFDLRRDIYQKLPKTDNIIDWKTINPLEAALPVIESLSSFVCGVDIKQLDIVDLFWARQCYWRDTLALTAHLRTFSGPKEITATLSYLSRAREIGSLVVLPESAQVVSTVANLTWLDCKFTFKTRYPTASCLGKLMMLPEKLSDGQLHWKIWTMATLLTAFGDFPEDVRLLKEPSSVIGSSTVLSTDVVIVGGGNAGLIQAARLKALNVDFVVIEKNPQTGDNWAKRYDYMRFHIGKNYCQMPYLPYPEEAEYELPRDELQRHIQRFAREFDLGPRVLNNSKVKETSYDEKAQTWKLNLIVEGVQKSITCRALIIATGSGFSTPFVPEVADRGAFKGPSLHSSSFRSGKELLEHGAKSVIIIGSANSAFDVSEDCHNAGLTVQMIQRSPTYVIPMRYYAHPQGLGVFDVVSTEVADAMINMGPVAIGGQLPGLVHAAMAAEEPDRYSELNDAGFKAVDSTKEDLIDHLHSRAGGFVVDMGTGGVDLIVSGTAKVRSGVTPVSYTSTGLRLSDGTLMEALPILVMRLSATIPLAVLACAKATLAAEDVAKGDTAIDIHEDLAAVTIESLLEVHEVIVTLTEEIKPSPRYEAEHNALLKRMSKSHGKWDTTHPRARLLDALHGYVRYRERQTAELDKWRRMYKSTSSSQKKVVEHAVGYTKKMDTVASLIEQNHVLCQQVVDGALEFYGVERDEMTRYIEAKEKENKAAERVSVSQALKHYVRDWTVSGLRERDAAYPCIIQSLEQYFPDRSQGDVKVLLPGAGVGRLGHEVAALGGFEVTTNEWSMYMNLAYRFLEKHPRVGSNNVHPFIDGWSHHASTADMFRGVAFPDRPVNTSAVVLVEGDFTTAFKGQNGHFDALVTHFFIDTARNLMSYFETIHGLLRKGGIWVNLGPLLYGTGPYVQLSLDEIIAVVNAMGFEFVDAPESCGELTFADEKVRGREAVYGFNERALVKNAYNAQSWVMRKK
;
A
#
# COMPACT_ATOMS: atom_id res chain seq x y z
N MET A 1 8.94 1.24 -15.60
CA MET A 1 7.98 1.21 -14.48
C MET A 1 8.59 0.32 -13.40
N HIS A 2 9.01 0.87 -12.25
CA HIS A 2 9.54 0.07 -11.15
C HIS A 2 8.40 -0.15 -10.16
N PHE A 3 8.05 -1.41 -9.91
CA PHE A 3 7.06 -1.74 -8.89
C PHE A 3 7.77 -1.74 -7.54
N ALA A 4 7.29 -1.00 -6.54
CA ALA A 4 7.86 -1.04 -5.20
C ALA A 4 7.78 -2.46 -4.65
N ASP A 5 8.85 -3.01 -4.07
CA ASP A 5 8.95 -4.42 -3.61
C ASP A 5 7.80 -4.82 -2.67
N HIS A 6 7.21 -3.82 -2.00
CA HIS A 6 6.01 -3.98 -1.19
C HIS A 6 4.87 -3.12 -1.74
N PRO A 7 3.68 -3.71 -2.01
CA PRO A 7 2.50 -2.93 -2.32
C PRO A 7 2.09 -2.07 -1.11
N PRO A 8 1.47 -0.90 -1.33
CA PRO A 8 1.03 -0.03 -0.23
C PRO A 8 0.01 -0.75 0.67
N ARG A 9 -0.01 -0.37 1.96
CA ARG A 9 -1.05 -0.85 2.88
C ARG A 9 -2.42 -0.36 2.42
N PHE A 10 -3.42 -1.24 2.52
CA PHE A 10 -4.81 -0.95 2.21
C PHE A 10 -5.73 -1.56 3.25
N ASP A 11 -6.88 -0.95 3.48
CA ASP A 11 -7.99 -1.53 4.21
C ASP A 11 -8.90 -2.29 3.24
N LEU A 12 -9.11 -3.58 3.45
CA LEU A 12 -9.90 -4.39 2.52
C LEU A 12 -11.34 -3.91 2.39
N ARG A 13 -12.00 -3.54 3.49
CA ARG A 13 -13.41 -3.13 3.47
C ARG A 13 -13.58 -1.73 2.88
N ARG A 14 -12.65 -0.83 3.18
CA ARG A 14 -12.74 0.58 2.75
C ARG A 14 -12.13 0.83 1.37
N ASP A 15 -10.97 0.26 1.11
CA ASP A 15 -10.12 0.64 -0.03
C ASP A 15 -10.23 -0.38 -1.19
N ILE A 16 -10.78 -1.58 -0.96
CA ILE A 16 -10.83 -2.67 -1.96
C ILE A 16 -12.26 -3.20 -2.22
N TYR A 17 -13.04 -3.48 -1.19
CA TYR A 17 -14.40 -4.04 -1.33
C TYR A 17 -15.36 -2.97 -1.82
N GLN A 18 -15.58 -2.94 -3.13
CA GLN A 18 -16.65 -2.18 -3.76
C GLN A 18 -17.79 -3.12 -4.13
N LYS A 19 -19.01 -2.58 -4.17
CA LYS A 19 -20.21 -3.33 -4.52
C LYS A 19 -20.06 -4.01 -5.89
N LEU A 20 -20.29 -5.31 -5.92
CA LEU A 20 -20.24 -6.11 -7.15
C LEU A 20 -21.34 -5.67 -8.15
N PRO A 21 -21.09 -5.76 -9.47
CA PRO A 21 -22.07 -5.45 -10.49
C PRO A 21 -23.26 -6.42 -10.44
N LYS A 22 -24.40 -5.99 -11.00
CA LYS A 22 -25.57 -6.84 -11.24
C LYS A 22 -25.74 -7.03 -12.74
N THR A 23 -25.93 -8.26 -13.19
CA THR A 23 -25.91 -8.58 -14.64
C THR A 23 -27.03 -9.52 -15.09
N ASP A 24 -27.93 -9.90 -14.20
CA ASP A 24 -29.12 -10.71 -14.44
C ASP A 24 -30.06 -10.17 -15.53
N ASN A 25 -30.14 -8.84 -15.69
CA ASN A 25 -31.09 -8.20 -16.60
C ASN A 25 -30.46 -7.53 -17.84
N ILE A 26 -29.18 -7.80 -18.14
CA ILE A 26 -28.49 -7.15 -19.26
C ILE A 26 -28.76 -7.90 -20.58
N ILE A 27 -28.72 -9.25 -20.54
CA ILE A 27 -28.85 -10.15 -21.69
C ILE A 27 -29.52 -11.47 -21.29
N ASP A 28 -30.02 -12.22 -22.27
CA ASP A 28 -30.39 -13.64 -22.07
C ASP A 28 -29.14 -14.52 -22.13
N TRP A 29 -28.56 -14.77 -20.96
CA TRP A 29 -27.36 -15.58 -20.79
C TRP A 29 -27.46 -17.01 -21.36
N LYS A 30 -28.67 -17.57 -21.53
CA LYS A 30 -28.86 -18.91 -22.10
C LYS A 30 -28.59 -18.96 -23.61
N THR A 31 -28.60 -17.81 -24.27
CA THR A 31 -28.40 -17.70 -25.73
C THR A 31 -26.94 -17.46 -26.11
N ILE A 32 -26.05 -17.24 -25.13
CA ILE A 32 -24.66 -16.88 -25.37
C ILE A 32 -23.81 -18.13 -25.57
N ASN A 33 -23.08 -18.20 -26.69
CA ASN A 33 -21.95 -19.13 -26.85
C ASN A 33 -20.72 -18.53 -26.14
N PRO A 34 -20.23 -19.14 -25.04
CA PRO A 34 -19.15 -18.57 -24.24
C PRO A 34 -17.85 -18.36 -25.03
N LEU A 35 -17.51 -19.31 -25.90
CA LEU A 35 -16.26 -19.28 -26.64
C LEU A 35 -16.27 -18.19 -27.71
N GLU A 36 -17.35 -18.12 -28.50
CA GLU A 36 -17.53 -17.09 -29.53
C GLU A 36 -17.53 -15.68 -28.94
N ALA A 37 -18.07 -15.51 -27.73
CA ALA A 37 -18.05 -14.25 -26.99
C ALA A 37 -16.65 -13.87 -26.47
N ALA A 38 -15.86 -14.85 -26.01
CA ALA A 38 -14.56 -14.62 -25.40
C ALA A 38 -13.44 -14.36 -26.43
N LEU A 39 -13.52 -15.02 -27.60
CA LEU A 39 -12.45 -15.03 -28.60
C LEU A 39 -11.97 -13.63 -29.01
N PRO A 40 -12.87 -12.71 -29.42
CA PRO A 40 -12.45 -11.38 -29.89
C PRO A 40 -11.73 -10.56 -28.82
N VAL A 41 -12.11 -10.73 -27.54
CA VAL A 41 -11.47 -10.05 -26.41
C VAL A 41 -10.05 -10.58 -26.20
N ILE A 42 -9.86 -11.91 -26.24
CA ILE A 42 -8.54 -12.53 -26.06
C ILE A 42 -7.63 -12.23 -27.26
N GLU A 43 -8.15 -12.23 -28.48
CA GLU A 43 -7.39 -11.88 -29.69
C GLU A 43 -6.90 -10.43 -29.65
N SER A 44 -7.76 -9.51 -29.21
CA SER A 44 -7.41 -8.09 -29.02
C SER A 44 -6.34 -7.93 -27.95
N LEU A 45 -6.49 -8.61 -26.80
CA LEU A 45 -5.49 -8.62 -25.73
C LEU A 45 -4.17 -9.24 -26.18
N SER A 46 -4.22 -10.34 -26.94
CA SER A 46 -3.06 -11.06 -27.49
C SER A 46 -2.26 -10.18 -28.44
N SER A 47 -2.94 -9.48 -29.34
CA SER A 47 -2.32 -8.54 -30.27
C SER A 47 -1.62 -7.40 -29.54
N PHE A 48 -2.23 -6.85 -28.48
CA PHE A 48 -1.63 -5.81 -27.66
C PHE A 48 -0.37 -6.27 -26.93
N VAL A 49 -0.41 -7.42 -26.25
CA VAL A 49 0.75 -7.91 -25.49
C VAL A 49 1.90 -8.33 -26.40
N CYS A 50 1.62 -8.76 -27.63
CA CYS A 50 2.62 -9.10 -28.64
C CYS A 50 3.22 -7.87 -29.35
N GLY A 51 2.80 -6.65 -29.01
CA GLY A 51 3.35 -5.42 -29.59
C GLY A 51 2.86 -5.10 -31.00
N VAL A 52 1.70 -5.64 -31.42
CA VAL A 52 1.00 -5.16 -32.61
C VAL A 52 0.51 -3.74 -32.32
N ASP A 53 0.64 -2.83 -33.30
CA ASP A 53 0.40 -1.39 -33.16
C ASP A 53 -1.10 -1.06 -32.99
N ILE A 54 -1.64 -1.44 -31.83
CA ILE A 54 -2.98 -1.10 -31.36
C ILE A 54 -2.85 0.18 -30.53
N LYS A 55 -3.67 1.19 -30.82
CA LYS A 55 -3.64 2.44 -30.04
C LYS A 55 -3.96 2.11 -28.59
N GLN A 56 -3.16 2.64 -27.67
CA GLN A 56 -3.30 2.38 -26.23
C GLN A 56 -4.72 2.70 -25.69
N LEU A 57 -5.40 3.68 -26.29
CA LEU A 57 -6.79 4.05 -26.00
C LEU A 57 -7.81 2.93 -26.31
N ASP A 58 -7.58 2.13 -27.35
CA ASP A 58 -8.49 1.05 -27.76
C ASP A 58 -8.42 -0.13 -26.77
N ILE A 59 -7.26 -0.34 -26.15
CA ILE A 59 -7.05 -1.37 -25.13
C ILE A 59 -7.60 -0.98 -23.76
N VAL A 60 -7.57 0.31 -23.42
CA VAL A 60 -8.24 0.83 -22.21
C VAL A 60 -9.73 0.49 -22.24
N ASP A 61 -10.35 0.56 -23.42
CA ASP A 61 -11.77 0.25 -23.61
C ASP A 61 -12.09 -1.24 -23.43
N LEU A 62 -11.14 -2.17 -23.57
CA LEU A 62 -11.39 -3.59 -23.29
C LEU A 62 -11.72 -3.86 -21.82
N PHE A 63 -11.31 -2.99 -20.90
CA PHE A 63 -11.52 -3.20 -19.46
C PHE A 63 -12.78 -2.50 -18.96
N TRP A 64 -13.47 -3.12 -18.00
CA TRP A 64 -14.66 -2.55 -17.38
C TRP A 64 -14.33 -1.21 -16.67
N ALA A 65 -14.93 -0.12 -17.14
CA ALA A 65 -14.52 1.24 -16.79
C ALA A 65 -14.67 1.58 -15.30
N ARG A 66 -15.70 1.02 -14.64
CA ARG A 66 -16.05 1.37 -13.25
C ARG A 66 -15.23 0.63 -12.20
N GLN A 67 -14.89 -0.61 -12.47
CA GLN A 67 -14.30 -1.52 -11.49
C GLN A 67 -13.63 -2.67 -12.25
N CYS A 68 -12.32 -2.62 -12.45
CA CYS A 68 -11.60 -3.74 -13.03
C CYS A 68 -10.27 -3.97 -12.30
N TYR A 69 -9.81 -5.22 -12.36
CA TYR A 69 -8.64 -5.67 -11.65
C TYR A 69 -7.80 -6.62 -12.49
N TRP A 70 -6.49 -6.53 -12.34
CA TRP A 70 -5.56 -7.54 -12.81
C TRP A 70 -4.76 -8.12 -11.64
N ARG A 71 -4.91 -9.42 -11.39
CA ARG A 71 -4.12 -10.18 -10.41
C ARG A 71 -2.96 -10.89 -11.12
N ASP A 72 -1.73 -10.50 -10.83
CA ASP A 72 -0.54 -11.23 -11.25
C ASP A 72 0.02 -12.07 -10.10
N THR A 73 0.07 -13.38 -10.34
CA THR A 73 0.58 -14.40 -9.43
C THR A 73 1.90 -14.93 -10.00
N LEU A 74 2.94 -14.10 -9.89
CA LEU A 74 4.33 -14.37 -10.28
C LEU A 74 4.58 -14.60 -11.78
N ALA A 75 3.57 -14.43 -12.64
CA ALA A 75 3.72 -14.69 -14.07
C ALA A 75 4.54 -13.58 -14.76
N LEU A 76 4.25 -12.32 -14.42
CA LEU A 76 4.86 -11.16 -15.07
C LEU A 76 5.64 -10.29 -14.09
N THR A 77 5.32 -10.37 -12.80
CA THR A 77 5.97 -9.62 -11.72
C THR A 77 6.72 -10.55 -10.76
N ALA A 78 7.68 -10.01 -10.01
CA ALA A 78 8.45 -10.78 -9.02
C ALA A 78 7.72 -10.94 -7.67
N HIS A 79 6.48 -10.44 -7.56
CA HIS A 79 5.69 -10.43 -6.33
C HIS A 79 4.23 -10.75 -6.63
N LEU A 80 3.43 -11.05 -5.61
CA LEU A 80 1.99 -11.19 -5.77
C LEU A 80 1.34 -9.81 -5.85
N ARG A 81 0.86 -9.40 -7.03
CA ARG A 81 0.36 -8.03 -7.27
C ARG A 81 -1.06 -8.00 -7.78
N THR A 82 -1.79 -6.96 -7.37
CA THR A 82 -3.10 -6.65 -7.93
C THR A 82 -3.08 -5.20 -8.41
N PHE A 83 -3.36 -5.00 -9.69
CA PHE A 83 -3.53 -3.69 -10.32
C PHE A 83 -5.03 -3.39 -10.45
N SER A 84 -5.41 -2.12 -10.37
CA SER A 84 -6.81 -1.71 -10.44
C SER A 84 -6.97 -0.51 -11.37
N GLY A 85 -8.04 -0.54 -12.16
CA GLY A 85 -8.40 0.52 -13.08
C GLY A 85 -7.84 0.32 -14.48
N PRO A 86 -8.58 0.67 -15.54
CA PRO A 86 -8.20 0.40 -16.93
C PRO A 86 -6.84 1.01 -17.32
N LYS A 87 -6.59 2.27 -16.94
CA LYS A 87 -5.37 3.00 -17.31
C LYS A 87 -4.12 2.37 -16.67
N GLU A 88 -4.19 2.03 -15.38
CA GLU A 88 -3.07 1.45 -14.66
C GLU A 88 -2.75 0.04 -15.16
N ILE A 89 -3.79 -0.78 -15.37
CA ILE A 89 -3.64 -2.14 -15.89
C ILE A 89 -2.99 -2.11 -17.27
N THR A 90 -3.47 -1.26 -18.17
CA THR A 90 -2.98 -1.21 -19.56
C THR A 90 -1.57 -0.64 -19.68
N ALA A 91 -1.24 0.41 -18.91
CA ALA A 91 0.13 0.93 -18.83
C ALA A 91 1.10 -0.12 -18.28
N THR A 92 0.71 -0.80 -17.20
CA THR A 92 1.50 -1.87 -16.57
C THR A 92 1.69 -3.05 -17.50
N LEU A 93 0.62 -3.51 -18.16
CA LEU A 93 0.64 -4.65 -19.05
C LEU A 93 1.51 -4.36 -20.28
N SER A 94 1.45 -3.15 -20.84
CA SER A 94 2.33 -2.72 -21.94
C SER A 94 3.82 -2.77 -21.56
N TYR A 95 4.14 -2.29 -20.36
CA TYR A 95 5.52 -2.34 -19.87
C TYR A 95 5.98 -3.78 -19.64
N LEU A 96 5.18 -4.58 -18.94
CA LEU A 96 5.53 -5.95 -18.58
C LEU A 96 5.55 -6.89 -19.79
N SER A 97 4.70 -6.69 -20.78
CA SER A 97 4.68 -7.51 -21.99
C SER A 97 5.98 -7.38 -22.78
N ARG A 98 6.53 -6.16 -22.87
CA ARG A 98 7.85 -5.89 -23.45
C ARG A 98 8.97 -6.44 -22.57
N ALA A 99 8.93 -6.17 -21.27
CA ALA A 99 9.98 -6.60 -20.33
C ALA A 99 10.11 -8.13 -20.20
N ARG A 100 9.02 -8.87 -20.42
CA ARG A 100 8.98 -10.34 -20.35
C ARG A 100 9.00 -11.02 -21.71
N GLU A 101 8.86 -10.25 -22.79
CA GLU A 101 8.60 -10.73 -24.16
C GLU A 101 7.50 -11.81 -24.16
N ILE A 102 6.27 -11.37 -23.85
CA ILE A 102 5.10 -12.26 -23.85
C ILE A 102 4.81 -12.74 -25.27
N GLY A 103 4.65 -14.05 -25.44
CA GLY A 103 4.16 -14.67 -26.69
C GLY A 103 2.63 -14.59 -26.82
N SER A 104 2.12 -15.06 -27.97
CA SER A 104 0.69 -15.07 -28.26
C SER A 104 -0.12 -15.79 -27.18
N LEU A 105 -1.26 -15.20 -26.79
CA LEU A 105 -2.21 -15.82 -25.88
C LEU A 105 -3.00 -16.89 -26.63
N VAL A 106 -2.95 -18.13 -26.15
CA VAL A 106 -3.63 -19.29 -26.74
C VAL A 106 -4.85 -19.63 -25.88
N VAL A 107 -6.06 -19.44 -26.42
CA VAL A 107 -7.33 -19.74 -25.75
C VAL A 107 -7.40 -21.23 -25.39
N LEU A 108 -8.01 -21.54 -24.24
CA LEU A 108 -8.40 -22.89 -23.84
C LEU A 108 -9.93 -23.04 -24.06
N PRO A 109 -10.40 -23.57 -25.19
CA PRO A 109 -11.82 -23.54 -25.57
C PRO A 109 -12.75 -24.19 -24.54
N GLU A 110 -12.30 -25.29 -23.92
CA GLU A 110 -13.03 -26.04 -22.90
C GLU A 110 -13.21 -25.29 -21.58
N SER A 111 -12.48 -24.19 -21.38
CA SER A 111 -12.59 -23.35 -20.19
C SER A 111 -13.62 -22.23 -20.32
N ALA A 112 -14.14 -21.99 -21.53
CA ALA A 112 -15.10 -20.93 -21.79
C ALA A 112 -16.49 -21.32 -21.26
N GLN A 113 -17.01 -20.57 -20.29
CA GLN A 113 -18.30 -20.89 -19.66
C GLN A 113 -19.01 -19.64 -19.12
N VAL A 114 -20.34 -19.69 -19.06
CA VAL A 114 -21.15 -18.73 -18.30
C VAL A 114 -21.17 -19.17 -16.84
N VAL A 115 -20.81 -18.26 -15.93
CA VAL A 115 -20.81 -18.50 -14.49
C VAL A 115 -21.80 -17.56 -13.82
N SER A 116 -22.67 -18.10 -12.97
CA SER A 116 -23.68 -17.35 -12.21
C SER A 116 -23.55 -17.59 -10.72
N THR A 117 -23.82 -16.57 -9.92
CA THR A 117 -23.93 -16.66 -8.46
C THR A 117 -25.36 -16.42 -8.00
N VAL A 118 -25.62 -16.76 -6.73
CA VAL A 118 -26.90 -16.56 -6.03
C VAL A 118 -27.33 -15.08 -5.88
N ALA A 119 -26.47 -14.11 -6.23
CA ALA A 119 -26.72 -12.69 -6.04
C ALA A 119 -26.98 -11.92 -7.34
N ASN A 120 -27.56 -12.58 -8.36
CA ASN A 120 -27.88 -11.97 -9.65
C ASN A 120 -26.64 -11.42 -10.40
N LEU A 121 -25.49 -12.04 -10.16
CA LEU A 121 -24.24 -11.75 -10.84
C LEU A 121 -23.86 -12.96 -11.71
N THR A 122 -23.85 -12.71 -13.01
CA THR A 122 -23.43 -13.63 -14.06
C THR A 122 -22.31 -13.00 -14.90
N TRP A 123 -21.32 -13.79 -15.28
CA TRP A 123 -20.21 -13.36 -16.12
C TRP A 123 -19.74 -14.49 -17.03
N LEU A 124 -18.88 -14.14 -17.98
CA LEU A 124 -18.20 -15.08 -18.87
C LEU A 124 -16.80 -15.37 -18.35
N ASP A 125 -16.49 -16.63 -18.06
CA ASP A 125 -15.13 -17.10 -17.74
C ASP A 125 -14.47 -17.64 -19.00
N CYS A 126 -13.19 -17.31 -19.22
CA CYS A 126 -12.37 -17.98 -20.24
C CYS A 126 -10.89 -17.95 -19.83
N LYS A 127 -10.18 -19.06 -20.03
CA LYS A 127 -8.74 -19.19 -19.77
C LYS A 127 -7.94 -19.18 -21.06
N PHE A 128 -6.67 -18.80 -20.94
CA PHE A 128 -5.69 -18.84 -22.01
C PHE A 128 -4.34 -19.23 -21.44
N THR A 129 -3.43 -19.69 -22.29
CA THR A 129 -2.03 -19.95 -21.92
C THR A 129 -1.12 -19.02 -22.68
N PHE A 130 0.05 -18.72 -22.12
CA PHE A 130 1.08 -17.93 -22.81
C PHE A 130 2.46 -18.29 -22.27
N LYS A 131 3.49 -17.82 -22.96
CA LYS A 131 4.89 -17.99 -22.56
C LYS A 131 5.58 -16.65 -22.44
N THR A 132 6.58 -16.58 -21.59
CA THR A 132 7.53 -15.46 -21.50
C THR A 132 8.92 -15.93 -21.94
N ARG A 133 9.77 -15.00 -22.36
CA ARG A 133 11.18 -15.28 -22.67
C ARG A 133 12.13 -14.91 -21.53
N TYR A 134 11.79 -13.91 -20.72
CA TYR A 134 12.66 -13.41 -19.65
C TYR A 134 11.96 -13.36 -18.28
N PRO A 135 12.14 -14.40 -17.44
CA PRO A 135 12.75 -15.70 -17.75
C PRO A 135 11.86 -16.53 -18.69
N THR A 136 12.38 -17.65 -19.21
CA THR A 136 11.53 -18.59 -19.95
C THR A 136 10.52 -19.16 -18.97
N ALA A 137 9.23 -18.99 -19.25
CA ALA A 137 8.18 -19.53 -18.39
C ALA A 137 6.91 -19.90 -19.16
N SER A 138 6.16 -20.86 -18.60
CA SER A 138 4.81 -21.20 -19.01
C SER A 138 3.83 -20.59 -18.02
N CYS A 139 2.79 -19.93 -18.55
CA CYS A 139 1.84 -19.19 -17.74
C CYS A 139 0.39 -19.52 -18.13
N LEU A 140 -0.49 -19.44 -17.14
CA LEU A 140 -1.94 -19.54 -17.29
C LEU A 140 -2.55 -18.14 -17.09
N GLY A 141 -3.50 -17.78 -17.93
CA GLY A 141 -4.31 -16.59 -17.79
C GLY A 141 -5.79 -16.92 -17.66
N LYS A 142 -6.55 -16.05 -16.99
CA LYS A 142 -8.01 -16.13 -16.87
C LYS A 142 -8.63 -14.75 -17.04
N LEU A 143 -9.70 -14.66 -17.82
CA LEU A 143 -10.56 -13.48 -17.91
C LEU A 143 -11.94 -13.80 -17.29
N MET A 144 -12.44 -12.87 -16.48
CA MET A 144 -13.86 -12.76 -16.14
C MET A 144 -14.41 -11.55 -16.90
N MET A 145 -15.44 -11.73 -17.72
CA MET A 145 -15.97 -10.69 -18.61
C MET A 145 -17.45 -10.39 -18.37
N LEU A 146 -17.81 -9.11 -18.45
CA LEU A 146 -19.18 -8.62 -18.32
C LEU A 146 -19.66 -8.02 -19.63
N PRO A 147 -20.95 -8.16 -19.96
CA PRO A 147 -21.53 -7.56 -21.15
C PRO A 147 -21.84 -6.08 -20.92
N GLU A 148 -21.51 -5.26 -21.91
CA GLU A 148 -21.97 -3.88 -22.05
C GLU A 148 -22.86 -3.78 -23.29
N LYS A 149 -24.07 -3.25 -23.12
CA LYS A 149 -24.99 -3.01 -24.23
C LYS A 149 -24.78 -1.60 -24.77
N LEU A 150 -24.38 -1.49 -26.02
CA LEU A 150 -24.20 -0.22 -26.71
C LEU A 150 -25.54 0.38 -27.16
N SER A 151 -25.52 1.66 -27.51
CA SER A 151 -26.71 2.43 -27.95
C SER A 151 -27.35 1.89 -29.24
N ASP A 152 -26.58 1.18 -30.06
CA ASP A 152 -27.03 0.51 -31.29
C ASP A 152 -27.57 -0.91 -31.04
N GLY A 153 -27.55 -1.37 -29.78
CA GLY A 153 -28.02 -2.69 -29.37
C GLY A 153 -26.99 -3.82 -29.46
N GLN A 154 -25.77 -3.54 -29.95
CA GLN A 154 -24.68 -4.53 -29.96
C GLN A 154 -24.13 -4.78 -28.54
N LEU A 155 -23.56 -5.97 -28.35
CA LEU A 155 -22.96 -6.39 -27.09
C LEU A 155 -21.43 -6.32 -27.20
N HIS A 156 -20.82 -5.55 -26.30
CA HIS A 156 -19.38 -5.54 -26.10
C HIS A 156 -19.02 -6.27 -24.81
N TRP A 157 -18.10 -7.23 -24.91
CA TRP A 157 -17.59 -7.96 -23.75
C TRP A 157 -16.38 -7.22 -23.17
N LYS A 158 -16.47 -6.88 -21.88
CA LYS A 158 -15.47 -6.10 -21.17
C LYS A 158 -14.81 -6.95 -20.10
N ILE A 159 -13.48 -6.87 -19.99
CA ILE A 159 -12.69 -7.54 -18.97
C ILE A 159 -13.00 -6.90 -17.61
N TRP A 160 -13.68 -7.65 -16.75
CA TRP A 160 -13.93 -7.27 -15.36
C TRP A 160 -12.75 -7.65 -14.47
N THR A 161 -12.26 -8.87 -14.62
CA THR A 161 -11.00 -9.27 -14.00
C THR A 161 -10.10 -10.00 -14.99
N MET A 162 -8.80 -9.77 -14.84
CA MET A 162 -7.75 -10.53 -15.50
C MET A 162 -6.87 -11.18 -14.43
N ALA A 163 -6.45 -12.40 -14.66
CA ALA A 163 -5.48 -13.08 -13.83
C ALA A 163 -4.36 -13.67 -14.67
N THR A 164 -3.14 -13.64 -14.16
CA THR A 164 -1.96 -14.28 -14.75
C THR A 164 -1.23 -15.07 -13.67
N LEU A 165 -0.92 -16.34 -13.95
CA LEU A 165 -0.33 -17.28 -13.02
C LEU A 165 0.88 -17.96 -13.65
N LEU A 166 2.02 -17.91 -12.96
CA LEU A 166 3.20 -18.71 -13.32
C LEU A 166 2.91 -20.19 -13.06
N THR A 167 3.08 -21.03 -14.08
CA THR A 167 2.88 -22.49 -13.93
C THR A 167 4.20 -23.25 -13.85
N ALA A 168 5.22 -22.82 -14.60
CA ALA A 168 6.55 -23.41 -14.57
C ALA A 168 7.60 -22.47 -15.17
N PHE A 169 8.84 -22.55 -14.67
CA PHE A 169 10.00 -21.99 -15.37
C PHE A 169 10.53 -22.99 -16.39
N GLY A 170 10.88 -22.51 -17.58
CA GLY A 170 11.50 -23.31 -18.64
C GLY A 170 12.98 -23.59 -18.36
N ASP A 171 13.69 -22.62 -17.76
CA ASP A 171 15.13 -22.70 -17.55
C ASP A 171 15.51 -23.48 -16.27
N PHE A 172 14.56 -23.67 -15.36
CA PHE A 172 14.75 -24.31 -14.05
C PHE A 172 13.62 -25.31 -13.75
N PRO A 173 13.54 -26.43 -14.49
CA PRO A 173 12.50 -27.43 -14.26
C PRO A 173 12.71 -28.15 -12.92
N GLU A 174 11.60 -28.51 -12.26
CA GLU A 174 11.65 -29.37 -11.07
C GLU A 174 12.02 -30.81 -11.45
N ASP A 175 13.03 -31.38 -10.79
CA ASP A 175 13.40 -32.79 -10.86
C ASP A 175 12.98 -33.52 -9.58
N VAL A 176 11.78 -34.08 -9.61
CA VAL A 176 11.22 -34.85 -8.49
C VAL A 176 12.02 -36.12 -8.14
N ARG A 177 12.97 -36.56 -8.99
CA ARG A 177 13.84 -37.71 -8.66
C ARG A 177 14.79 -37.37 -7.52
N LEU A 178 15.23 -36.11 -7.44
CA LEU A 178 16.13 -35.63 -6.38
C LEU A 178 15.51 -35.78 -5.00
N LEU A 179 14.18 -35.74 -4.88
CA LEU A 179 13.48 -35.97 -3.62
C LEU A 179 13.77 -37.35 -3.00
N LYS A 180 14.11 -38.35 -3.82
CA LYS A 180 14.44 -39.71 -3.38
C LYS A 180 15.92 -39.91 -3.06
N GLU A 181 16.76 -38.94 -3.41
CA GLU A 181 18.20 -39.01 -3.12
C GLU A 181 18.47 -38.61 -1.66
N PRO A 182 19.47 -39.21 -0.99
CA PRO A 182 19.85 -38.78 0.35
C PRO A 182 20.30 -37.32 0.37
N SER A 183 19.82 -36.53 1.33
CA SER A 183 20.30 -35.16 1.52
C SER A 183 21.70 -35.15 2.13
N SER A 184 22.48 -34.13 1.79
CA SER A 184 23.76 -33.89 2.44
C SER A 184 23.57 -33.57 3.93
N VAL A 185 24.49 -34.06 4.77
CA VAL A 185 24.47 -33.77 6.21
C VAL A 185 25.11 -32.42 6.47
N ILE A 186 24.50 -31.60 7.33
CA ILE A 186 25.13 -30.34 7.77
C ILE A 186 26.37 -30.66 8.62
N GLY A 187 27.53 -30.16 8.18
CA GLY A 187 28.80 -30.40 8.86
C GLY A 187 28.88 -29.80 10.27
N SER A 188 29.88 -30.24 11.04
CA SER A 188 30.10 -29.79 12.43
C SER A 188 30.61 -28.36 12.57
N SER A 189 31.04 -27.72 11.47
CA SER A 189 31.56 -26.35 11.44
C SER A 189 30.66 -25.35 12.16
N THR A 190 31.25 -24.39 12.85
CA THR A 190 30.54 -23.24 13.44
C THR A 190 30.26 -22.15 12.42
N VAL A 191 30.93 -22.18 11.27
CA VAL A 191 30.70 -21.27 10.13
C VAL A 191 30.15 -22.09 8.96
N LEU A 192 28.92 -21.78 8.55
CA LEU A 192 28.19 -22.48 7.50
C LEU A 192 27.93 -21.55 6.31
N SER A 193 27.79 -22.12 5.12
CA SER A 193 27.34 -21.42 3.92
C SER A 193 26.41 -22.32 3.13
N THR A 194 25.35 -21.74 2.57
CA THR A 194 24.29 -22.43 1.82
C THR A 194 23.65 -21.44 0.87
N ASP A 195 22.89 -21.88 -0.13
CA ASP A 195 22.18 -20.93 -1.00
C ASP A 195 20.98 -20.30 -0.30
N VAL A 196 20.19 -21.11 0.40
CA VAL A 196 18.96 -20.67 1.08
C VAL A 196 18.98 -21.06 2.55
N VAL A 197 18.61 -20.13 3.42
CA VAL A 197 18.24 -20.46 4.81
C VAL A 197 16.73 -20.35 4.97
N ILE A 198 16.12 -21.37 5.56
CA ILE A 198 14.69 -21.40 5.92
C ILE A 198 14.60 -21.33 7.44
N VAL A 199 13.95 -20.29 7.98
CA VAL A 199 13.72 -20.15 9.42
C VAL A 199 12.34 -20.69 9.76
N GLY A 200 12.29 -21.86 10.39
CA GLY A 200 11.08 -22.61 10.75
C GLY A 200 10.96 -23.93 9.96
N GLY A 201 10.86 -25.04 10.67
CA GLY A 201 10.71 -26.41 10.16
C GLY A 201 9.29 -26.98 10.30
N GLY A 202 8.27 -26.12 10.29
CA GLY A 202 6.86 -26.51 10.16
C GLY A 202 6.45 -26.77 8.70
N ASN A 203 5.14 -26.92 8.42
CA ASN A 203 4.64 -27.26 7.08
C ASN A 203 5.21 -26.35 5.98
N ALA A 204 5.12 -25.03 6.16
CA ALA A 204 5.62 -24.07 5.17
C ALA A 204 7.13 -24.24 4.91
N GLY A 205 7.93 -24.44 5.95
CA GLY A 205 9.38 -24.57 5.81
C GLY A 205 9.79 -25.86 5.11
N LEU A 206 9.16 -26.99 5.48
CA LEU A 206 9.50 -28.28 4.88
C LEU A 206 8.97 -28.44 3.45
N ILE A 207 7.83 -27.84 3.12
CA ILE A 207 7.35 -27.77 1.74
C ILE A 207 8.37 -27.01 0.87
N GLN A 208 8.86 -25.86 1.34
CA GLN A 208 9.88 -25.11 0.63
C GLN A 208 11.19 -25.88 0.53
N ALA A 209 11.61 -26.59 1.59
CA ALA A 209 12.79 -27.44 1.57
C ALA A 209 12.70 -28.57 0.52
N ALA A 210 11.57 -29.28 0.47
CA ALA A 210 11.35 -30.31 -0.56
C ALA A 210 11.39 -29.71 -1.97
N ARG A 211 10.75 -28.56 -2.18
CA ARG A 211 10.74 -27.90 -3.48
C ARG A 211 12.12 -27.39 -3.90
N LEU A 212 12.90 -26.82 -2.98
CA LEU A 212 14.29 -26.44 -3.24
C LEU A 212 15.16 -27.66 -3.55
N LYS A 213 14.93 -28.80 -2.88
CA LYS A 213 15.59 -30.07 -3.21
C LYS A 213 15.26 -30.54 -4.63
N ALA A 214 13.99 -30.48 -5.03
CA ALA A 214 13.56 -30.81 -6.40
C ALA A 214 14.13 -29.83 -7.45
N LEU A 215 14.48 -28.60 -7.05
CA LEU A 215 15.15 -27.60 -7.89
C LEU A 215 16.69 -27.66 -7.82
N ASN A 216 17.25 -28.63 -7.07
CA ASN A 216 18.69 -28.77 -6.83
C ASN A 216 19.34 -27.50 -6.23
N VAL A 217 18.65 -26.82 -5.33
CA VAL A 217 19.15 -25.62 -4.61
C VAL A 217 19.56 -26.02 -3.19
N ASP A 218 20.76 -25.66 -2.74
CA ASP A 218 21.24 -26.02 -1.40
C ASP A 218 20.56 -25.19 -0.29
N PHE A 219 20.03 -25.84 0.74
CA PHE A 219 19.26 -25.14 1.77
C PHE A 219 19.55 -25.64 3.19
N VAL A 220 19.42 -24.78 4.19
CA VAL A 220 19.43 -25.19 5.61
C VAL A 220 18.15 -24.72 6.29
N VAL A 221 17.47 -25.63 6.99
CA VAL A 221 16.29 -25.30 7.80
C VAL A 221 16.70 -25.11 9.26
N ILE A 222 16.30 -24.01 9.87
CA ILE A 222 16.52 -23.72 11.29
C ILE A 222 15.21 -23.93 12.05
N GLU A 223 15.17 -24.90 12.96
CA GLU A 223 13.99 -25.23 13.75
C GLU A 223 14.28 -25.11 15.26
N LYS A 224 13.42 -24.37 15.95
CA LYS A 224 13.56 -24.12 17.40
C LYS A 224 13.20 -25.33 18.25
N ASN A 225 12.32 -26.19 17.76
CA ASN A 225 11.87 -27.37 18.47
C ASN A 225 12.92 -28.49 18.39
N PRO A 226 12.92 -29.42 19.36
CA PRO A 226 13.79 -30.58 19.35
C PRO A 226 13.55 -31.54 18.19
N GLN A 227 12.29 -31.69 17.74
CA GLN A 227 11.94 -32.61 16.67
C GLN A 227 11.02 -31.96 15.64
N THR A 228 11.17 -32.38 14.39
CA THR A 228 10.23 -32.06 13.32
C THR A 228 8.82 -32.54 13.70
N GLY A 229 7.83 -31.66 13.49
CA GLY A 229 6.43 -31.90 13.84
C GLY A 229 6.02 -31.49 15.26
N ASP A 230 6.98 -31.11 16.12
CA ASP A 230 6.68 -30.61 17.47
C ASP A 230 5.83 -29.33 17.48
N ASN A 231 5.82 -28.57 16.38
CA ASN A 231 4.94 -27.42 16.21
C ASN A 231 3.45 -27.82 16.30
N TRP A 232 3.12 -29.05 15.91
CA TRP A 232 1.81 -29.65 16.12
C TRP A 232 1.76 -30.41 17.44
N ALA A 233 2.72 -31.29 17.72
CA ALA A 233 2.71 -32.16 18.91
C ALA A 233 2.50 -31.40 20.24
N LYS A 234 2.99 -30.15 20.33
CA LYS A 234 2.90 -29.29 21.52
C LYS A 234 1.58 -28.52 21.66
N ARG A 235 0.67 -28.58 20.68
CA ARG A 235 -0.69 -28.01 20.80
C ARG A 235 -1.52 -28.80 21.82
N TYR A 236 -2.68 -28.30 22.22
CA TYR A 236 -3.61 -29.03 23.09
C TYR A 236 -4.15 -30.31 22.41
N ASP A 237 -4.47 -31.33 23.22
CA ASP A 237 -4.84 -32.68 22.76
C ASP A 237 -6.08 -32.68 21.87
N TYR A 238 -7.06 -31.82 22.18
CA TYR A 238 -8.30 -31.71 21.43
C TYR A 238 -8.21 -30.88 20.14
N MET A 239 -7.01 -30.43 19.75
CA MET A 239 -6.85 -29.58 18.57
C MET A 239 -7.09 -30.38 17.28
N ARG A 240 -8.01 -29.86 16.46
CA ARG A 240 -8.25 -30.28 15.08
C ARG A 240 -8.32 -29.07 14.17
N PHE A 241 -8.11 -29.29 12.87
CA PHE A 241 -8.33 -28.25 11.87
C PHE A 241 -9.83 -28.05 11.61
N HIS A 242 -10.25 -26.78 11.67
CA HIS A 242 -11.61 -26.34 11.32
C HIS A 242 -11.80 -26.13 9.81
N ILE A 243 -11.13 -26.95 9.00
CA ILE A 243 -11.12 -26.95 7.52
C ILE A 243 -10.96 -28.39 7.01
N GLY A 244 -11.42 -28.67 5.80
CA GLY A 244 -11.31 -30.01 5.21
C GLY A 244 -9.86 -30.42 4.89
N LYS A 245 -9.56 -31.72 5.05
CA LYS A 245 -8.26 -32.35 4.74
C LYS A 245 -7.72 -31.99 3.36
N ASN A 246 -8.59 -31.93 2.34
CA ASN A 246 -8.16 -31.68 0.97
C ASN A 246 -7.63 -30.25 0.74
N TYR A 247 -8.01 -29.30 1.61
CA TYR A 247 -7.40 -27.97 1.64
C TYR A 247 -5.96 -28.02 2.20
N CYS A 248 -5.63 -29.02 3.01
CA CYS A 248 -4.39 -29.11 3.77
C CYS A 248 -3.28 -29.88 3.05
N GLN A 249 -3.53 -30.36 1.83
CA GLN A 249 -2.64 -31.25 1.09
C GLN A 249 -1.22 -30.65 0.95
N MET A 250 -0.21 -31.50 1.09
CA MET A 250 1.19 -31.13 0.86
C MET A 250 1.61 -31.58 -0.55
N PRO A 251 2.43 -30.80 -1.27
CA PRO A 251 2.92 -31.19 -2.59
C PRO A 251 3.77 -32.46 -2.49
N TYR A 252 3.79 -33.28 -3.54
CA TYR A 252 4.55 -34.53 -3.66
C TYR A 252 4.11 -35.69 -2.75
N LEU A 253 3.55 -35.42 -1.56
CA LEU A 253 3.08 -36.43 -0.63
C LEU A 253 1.74 -36.02 0.00
N PRO A 254 0.60 -36.44 -0.56
CA PRO A 254 -0.72 -36.13 -0.01
C PRO A 254 -0.98 -36.88 1.31
N TYR A 255 -1.95 -36.40 2.09
CA TYR A 255 -2.46 -37.14 3.24
C TYR A 255 -3.08 -38.47 2.80
N PRO A 256 -3.00 -39.53 3.64
CA PRO A 256 -3.68 -40.79 3.36
C PRO A 256 -5.20 -40.61 3.15
N GLU A 257 -5.80 -41.50 2.36
CA GLU A 257 -7.24 -41.43 2.06
C GLU A 257 -8.06 -41.67 3.32
N GLU A 258 -7.60 -42.57 4.18
CA GLU A 258 -8.17 -42.94 5.48
C GLU A 258 -8.01 -41.87 6.57
N ALA A 259 -7.19 -40.84 6.36
CA ALA A 259 -7.05 -39.76 7.33
C ALA A 259 -8.37 -38.99 7.48
N GLU A 260 -8.69 -38.59 8.71
CA GLU A 260 -9.90 -37.86 9.07
C GLU A 260 -10.05 -36.57 8.23
N TYR A 261 -11.31 -36.19 7.97
CA TYR A 261 -11.60 -34.98 7.20
C TYR A 261 -11.18 -33.72 7.96
N GLU A 262 -11.39 -33.70 9.28
CA GLU A 262 -10.88 -32.67 10.20
C GLU A 262 -9.59 -33.19 10.83
N LEU A 263 -8.44 -32.73 10.34
CA LEU A 263 -7.16 -33.31 10.75
C LEU A 263 -6.86 -33.02 12.23
N PRO A 264 -6.74 -34.04 13.10
CA PRO A 264 -6.33 -33.84 14.48
C PRO A 264 -4.83 -33.54 14.55
N ARG A 265 -4.40 -32.90 15.64
CA ARG A 265 -3.00 -32.54 15.92
C ARG A 265 -2.02 -33.68 15.66
N ASP A 266 -2.35 -34.89 16.11
CA ASP A 266 -1.44 -36.04 16.02
C ASP A 266 -1.31 -36.53 14.57
N GLU A 267 -2.35 -36.37 13.74
CA GLU A 267 -2.27 -36.68 12.31
C GLU A 267 -1.40 -35.64 11.58
N LEU A 268 -1.54 -34.35 11.92
CA LEU A 268 -0.67 -33.29 11.40
C LEU A 268 0.80 -33.52 11.75
N GLN A 269 1.08 -33.92 13.00
CA GLN A 269 2.42 -34.30 13.46
C GLN A 269 2.95 -35.53 12.69
N ARG A 270 2.16 -36.61 12.60
CA ARG A 270 2.59 -37.83 11.90
C ARG A 270 2.89 -37.55 10.44
N HIS A 271 2.03 -36.78 9.78
CA HIS A 271 2.16 -36.48 8.37
C HIS A 271 3.40 -35.63 8.07
N ILE A 272 3.65 -34.56 8.83
CA ILE A 272 4.86 -33.74 8.62
C ILE A 272 6.16 -34.51 8.90
N GLN A 273 6.15 -35.41 9.88
CA GLN A 273 7.28 -36.29 10.14
C GLN A 273 7.48 -37.31 9.01
N ARG A 274 6.39 -37.86 8.47
CA ARG A 274 6.41 -38.74 7.30
C ARG A 274 6.98 -37.99 6.09
N PHE A 275 6.53 -36.78 5.83
CA PHE A 275 7.02 -35.91 4.76
C PHE A 275 8.53 -35.67 4.84
N ALA A 276 9.02 -35.30 6.02
CA ALA A 276 10.46 -35.09 6.24
C ALA A 276 11.30 -36.36 6.03
N ARG A 277 10.76 -37.53 6.41
CA ARG A 277 11.44 -38.82 6.21
C ARG A 277 11.41 -39.27 4.75
N GLU A 278 10.26 -39.19 4.08
CA GLU A 278 10.06 -39.62 2.70
C GLU A 278 11.02 -38.90 1.74
N PHE A 279 11.27 -37.62 1.99
CA PHE A 279 12.15 -36.79 1.18
C PHE A 279 13.53 -36.55 1.80
N ASP A 280 13.89 -37.34 2.83
CA ASP A 280 15.15 -37.27 3.58
C ASP A 280 15.59 -35.83 3.90
N LEU A 281 14.70 -35.00 4.43
CA LEU A 281 14.98 -33.59 4.72
C LEU A 281 15.72 -33.41 6.05
N GLY A 282 15.58 -34.37 6.96
CA GLY A 282 16.15 -34.34 8.32
C GLY A 282 17.63 -33.93 8.39
N PRO A 283 18.53 -34.46 7.55
CA PRO A 283 19.94 -34.08 7.51
C PRO A 283 20.21 -32.58 7.25
N ARG A 284 19.24 -31.86 6.69
CA ARG A 284 19.30 -30.41 6.40
C ARG A 284 18.51 -29.56 7.40
N VAL A 285 18.00 -30.15 8.50
CA VAL A 285 17.29 -29.45 9.56
C VAL A 285 18.16 -29.36 10.81
N LEU A 286 18.51 -28.14 11.20
CA LEU A 286 19.10 -27.84 12.50
C LEU A 286 17.97 -27.66 13.52
N ASN A 287 17.64 -28.75 14.23
CA ASN A 287 16.74 -28.71 15.38
C ASN A 287 17.41 -28.03 16.59
N ASN A 288 16.63 -27.74 17.64
CA ASN A 288 17.13 -27.05 18.85
C ASN A 288 17.91 -25.75 18.54
N SER A 289 17.51 -25.06 17.47
CA SER A 289 18.27 -23.95 16.91
C SER A 289 17.47 -22.66 16.89
N LYS A 290 18.07 -21.58 17.38
CA LYS A 290 17.44 -20.26 17.42
C LYS A 290 18.28 -19.26 16.64
N VAL A 291 17.62 -18.50 15.77
CA VAL A 291 18.21 -17.31 15.15
C VAL A 291 18.26 -16.21 16.20
N LYS A 292 19.43 -15.62 16.41
CA LYS A 292 19.64 -14.47 17.31
C LYS A 292 19.58 -13.15 16.57
N GLU A 293 20.14 -13.12 15.37
CA GLU A 293 20.33 -11.91 14.58
C GLU A 293 20.44 -12.29 13.11
N THR A 294 19.94 -11.41 12.24
CA THR A 294 20.08 -11.47 10.79
C THR A 294 20.55 -10.13 10.28
N SER A 295 21.51 -10.10 9.36
CA SER A 295 21.98 -8.88 8.70
C SER A 295 22.15 -9.15 7.21
N TYR A 296 21.73 -8.23 6.36
CA TYR A 296 22.00 -8.29 4.93
C TYR A 296 23.28 -7.51 4.60
N ASP A 297 24.21 -8.13 3.87
CA ASP A 297 25.40 -7.49 3.34
C ASP A 297 25.11 -7.06 1.89
N GLU A 298 24.92 -5.75 1.69
CA GLU A 298 24.63 -5.18 0.36
C GLU A 298 25.78 -5.38 -0.64
N LYS A 299 27.04 -5.38 -0.19
CA LYS A 299 28.21 -5.52 -1.07
C LYS A 299 28.37 -6.97 -1.53
N ALA A 300 28.19 -7.91 -0.61
CA ALA A 300 28.28 -9.33 -0.91
C ALA A 300 26.98 -9.89 -1.52
N GLN A 301 25.86 -9.15 -1.42
CA GLN A 301 24.51 -9.61 -1.78
C GLN A 301 24.13 -10.92 -1.10
N THR A 302 24.44 -11.01 0.20
CA THR A 302 24.19 -12.21 1.01
C THR A 302 23.65 -11.84 2.38
N TRP A 303 22.83 -12.71 2.94
CA TRP A 303 22.42 -12.69 4.32
C TRP A 303 23.47 -13.36 5.20
N LYS A 304 23.70 -12.79 6.39
CA LYS A 304 24.42 -13.42 7.48
C LYS A 304 23.48 -13.58 8.67
N LEU A 305 23.45 -14.77 9.26
CA LEU A 305 22.66 -15.08 10.44
C LEU A 305 23.55 -15.61 11.55
N ASN A 306 23.34 -15.10 12.75
CA ASN A 306 23.95 -15.62 13.97
C ASN A 306 22.93 -16.52 14.68
N LEU A 307 23.33 -17.75 14.97
CA LEU A 307 22.48 -18.82 15.48
C LEU A 307 23.02 -19.33 16.83
N ILE A 308 22.12 -19.85 17.66
CA ILE A 308 22.47 -20.74 18.76
C ILE A 308 21.92 -22.12 18.42
N VAL A 309 22.80 -23.09 18.25
CA VAL A 309 22.48 -24.48 17.92
C VAL A 309 22.92 -25.33 19.10
N GLU A 310 21.97 -25.90 19.84
CA GLU A 310 22.27 -26.72 21.03
C GLU A 310 23.19 -26.02 22.05
N GLY A 311 23.03 -24.70 22.20
CA GLY A 311 23.85 -23.87 23.09
C GLY A 311 25.18 -23.39 22.49
N VAL A 312 25.57 -23.87 21.30
CA VAL A 312 26.78 -23.45 20.59
C VAL A 312 26.46 -22.33 19.61
N GLN A 313 27.26 -21.27 19.62
CA GLN A 313 27.13 -20.19 18.64
C GLN A 313 27.62 -20.65 17.25
N LYS A 314 26.80 -20.43 16.24
CA LYS A 314 27.13 -20.65 14.83
C LYS A 314 26.79 -19.42 13.99
N SER A 315 27.48 -19.23 12.88
CA SER A 315 27.13 -18.23 11.87
C SER A 315 26.87 -18.92 10.53
N ILE A 316 25.82 -18.51 9.82
CA ILE A 316 25.52 -19.00 8.48
C ILE A 316 25.38 -17.85 7.50
N THR A 317 25.96 -18.00 6.31
CA THR A 317 25.82 -17.05 5.20
C THR A 317 25.02 -17.69 4.07
N CYS A 318 24.07 -16.95 3.49
CA CYS A 318 23.25 -17.43 2.38
C CYS A 318 22.85 -16.35 1.38
N ARG A 319 22.43 -16.75 0.18
CA ARG A 319 21.97 -15.83 -0.87
C ARG A 319 20.52 -15.40 -0.63
N ALA A 320 19.66 -16.33 -0.24
CA ALA A 320 18.26 -16.08 0.05
C ALA A 320 17.87 -16.52 1.47
N LEU A 321 16.96 -15.77 2.07
CA LEU A 321 16.40 -16.05 3.40
C LEU A 321 14.88 -16.21 3.27
N ILE A 322 14.37 -17.36 3.71
CA ILE A 322 12.94 -17.67 3.77
C ILE A 322 12.52 -17.70 5.24
N ILE A 323 11.50 -16.93 5.59
CA ILE A 323 10.92 -16.95 6.93
C ILE A 323 9.64 -17.78 6.90
N ALA A 324 9.68 -18.94 7.56
CA ALA A 324 8.62 -19.91 7.66
C ALA A 324 8.20 -20.14 9.14
N THR A 325 8.26 -19.09 9.95
CA THR A 325 7.99 -19.14 11.41
C THR A 325 6.50 -19.16 11.77
N GLY A 326 5.61 -18.99 10.78
CA GLY A 326 4.17 -18.79 10.98
C GLY A 326 3.79 -17.35 11.34
N SER A 327 2.49 -17.01 11.29
CA SER A 327 1.99 -15.63 11.40
C SER A 327 1.82 -15.11 12.84
N GLY A 328 2.83 -15.28 13.69
CA GLY A 328 2.84 -14.75 15.06
C GLY A 328 1.99 -15.52 16.09
N PHE A 329 1.52 -16.72 15.72
CA PHE A 329 0.68 -17.57 16.57
C PHE A 329 1.41 -18.23 17.74
N SER A 330 2.74 -18.20 17.74
CA SER A 330 3.55 -18.80 18.82
C SER A 330 3.84 -17.86 19.97
N THR A 331 3.50 -16.58 19.84
CA THR A 331 3.70 -15.59 20.90
C THR A 331 2.34 -15.35 21.56
N PRO A 332 2.11 -15.85 22.78
CA PRO A 332 0.84 -15.67 23.46
C PRO A 332 0.65 -14.20 23.79
N PHE A 333 -0.57 -13.70 23.64
CA PHE A 333 -0.95 -12.43 24.23
C PHE A 333 -1.88 -12.69 25.40
N VAL A 334 -1.45 -12.23 26.56
CA VAL A 334 -2.21 -12.27 27.80
C VAL A 334 -2.51 -10.82 28.17
N PRO A 335 -3.77 -10.37 28.13
CA PRO A 335 -4.11 -9.00 28.53
C PRO A 335 -3.72 -8.76 29.99
N GLU A 336 -3.28 -7.55 30.30
CA GLU A 336 -3.10 -7.11 31.67
C GLU A 336 -4.46 -7.02 32.37
N VAL A 337 -4.59 -7.76 33.47
CA VAL A 337 -5.78 -7.76 34.34
C VAL A 337 -5.27 -7.59 35.76
N ALA A 338 -5.85 -6.62 36.48
CA ALA A 338 -5.38 -6.24 37.81
C ALA A 338 -5.44 -7.41 38.82
N ASP A 339 -4.66 -7.31 39.89
CA ASP A 339 -4.69 -8.23 41.03
C ASP A 339 -4.38 -9.70 40.69
N ARG A 340 -3.66 -10.00 39.60
CA ARG A 340 -3.35 -11.38 39.16
C ARG A 340 -2.78 -12.28 40.27
N GLY A 341 -1.98 -11.72 41.18
CA GLY A 341 -1.42 -12.45 42.34
C GLY A 341 -2.44 -12.84 43.41
N ALA A 342 -3.66 -12.30 43.39
CA ALA A 342 -4.72 -12.66 44.33
C ALA A 342 -5.34 -14.03 44.01
N PHE A 343 -5.28 -14.47 42.75
CA PHE A 343 -5.88 -15.72 42.33
C PHE A 343 -5.07 -16.93 42.76
N LYS A 344 -5.74 -17.90 43.39
CA LYS A 344 -5.08 -19.09 43.96
C LYS A 344 -5.01 -20.28 43.01
N GLY A 345 -5.69 -20.22 41.86
CA GLY A 345 -5.69 -21.28 40.86
C GLY A 345 -4.72 -21.03 39.69
N PRO A 346 -4.56 -22.01 38.78
CA PRO A 346 -3.80 -21.82 37.54
C PRO A 346 -4.44 -20.75 36.64
N SER A 347 -3.62 -19.81 36.14
CA SER A 347 -3.99 -18.85 35.09
C SER A 347 -3.12 -19.07 33.86
N LEU A 348 -3.67 -19.73 32.83
CA LEU A 348 -2.92 -20.23 31.68
C LEU A 348 -3.36 -19.57 30.38
N HIS A 349 -2.47 -19.50 29.39
CA HIS A 349 -2.83 -19.21 28.00
C HIS A 349 -3.20 -20.50 27.24
N SER A 350 -4.02 -20.44 26.19
CA SER A 350 -4.38 -21.62 25.37
C SER A 350 -3.17 -22.37 24.79
N SER A 351 -2.07 -21.67 24.52
CA SER A 351 -0.80 -22.27 24.08
C SER A 351 -0.09 -23.12 25.15
N SER A 352 -0.44 -22.91 26.43
CA SER A 352 0.06 -23.65 27.58
C SER A 352 -0.98 -24.64 28.12
N PHE A 353 -2.19 -24.64 27.57
CA PHE A 353 -3.21 -25.62 27.87
C PHE A 353 -2.90 -26.91 27.10
N ARG A 354 -2.99 -28.05 27.78
CA ARG A 354 -2.77 -29.37 27.18
C ARG A 354 -4.06 -30.15 27.02
N SER A 355 -4.77 -30.40 28.12
CA SER A 355 -6.08 -31.04 28.10
C SER A 355 -6.92 -30.73 29.33
N GLY A 356 -8.23 -30.91 29.23
CA GLY A 356 -9.16 -30.83 30.35
C GLY A 356 -8.86 -31.88 31.43
N LYS A 357 -8.40 -33.06 31.01
CA LYS A 357 -7.99 -34.15 31.91
C LYS A 357 -6.82 -33.76 32.82
N GLU A 358 -5.81 -33.08 32.26
CA GLU A 358 -4.68 -32.59 33.05
C GLU A 358 -5.13 -31.57 34.10
N LEU A 359 -6.08 -30.68 33.76
CA LEU A 359 -6.64 -29.75 34.74
C LEU A 359 -7.37 -30.49 35.86
N LEU A 360 -8.18 -31.50 35.52
CA LEU A 360 -8.88 -32.34 36.49
C LEU A 360 -7.90 -33.07 37.43
N GLU A 361 -6.82 -33.64 36.89
CA GLU A 361 -5.76 -34.30 37.66
C GLU A 361 -5.05 -33.33 38.61
N HIS A 362 -4.92 -32.06 38.22
CA HIS A 362 -4.46 -30.97 39.09
C HIS A 362 -5.53 -30.40 40.05
N GLY A 363 -6.69 -31.08 40.17
CA GLY A 363 -7.72 -30.76 41.15
C GLY A 363 -8.75 -29.72 40.69
N ALA A 364 -8.79 -29.38 39.41
CA ALA A 364 -9.80 -28.50 38.85
C ALA A 364 -11.21 -29.09 38.99
N LYS A 365 -12.20 -28.24 39.25
CA LYS A 365 -13.64 -28.61 39.20
C LYS A 365 -14.43 -27.76 38.20
N SER A 366 -13.94 -26.57 37.91
CA SER A 366 -14.56 -25.62 37.01
C SER A 366 -13.50 -24.78 36.31
N VAL A 367 -13.79 -24.29 35.12
CA VAL A 367 -12.88 -23.44 34.34
C VAL A 367 -13.59 -22.17 33.85
N ILE A 368 -12.90 -21.03 33.92
CA ILE A 368 -13.30 -19.81 33.22
C ILE A 368 -12.48 -19.67 31.95
N ILE A 369 -13.15 -19.54 30.82
CA ILE A 369 -12.62 -19.51 29.48
C ILE A 369 -12.80 -18.08 28.95
N ILE A 370 -11.71 -17.31 28.81
CA ILE A 370 -11.75 -15.91 28.35
C ILE A 370 -11.57 -15.88 26.84
N GLY A 371 -12.63 -15.60 26.07
CA GLY A 371 -12.60 -15.58 24.60
C GLY A 371 -13.68 -16.49 23.99
N SER A 372 -13.98 -16.26 22.71
CA SER A 372 -15.15 -16.85 22.04
C SER A 372 -14.88 -17.31 20.60
N ALA A 373 -13.62 -17.54 20.21
CA ALA A 373 -13.24 -18.03 18.87
C ALA A 373 -13.00 -19.56 18.86
N ASN A 374 -12.58 -20.18 17.75
CA ASN A 374 -12.38 -21.64 17.61
C ASN A 374 -11.77 -22.34 18.84
N SER A 375 -10.61 -21.89 19.33
CA SER A 375 -9.97 -22.51 20.51
C SER A 375 -10.81 -22.42 21.79
N ALA A 376 -11.69 -21.43 21.93
CA ALA A 376 -12.65 -21.35 23.02
C ALA A 376 -13.61 -22.53 23.02
N PHE A 377 -14.10 -22.89 21.83
CA PHE A 377 -15.05 -23.97 21.65
C PHE A 377 -14.36 -25.33 21.84
N ASP A 378 -13.18 -25.53 21.22
CA ASP A 378 -12.40 -26.76 21.41
C ASP A 378 -12.08 -27.02 22.88
N VAL A 379 -11.59 -26.00 23.61
CA VAL A 379 -11.20 -26.16 25.01
C VAL A 379 -12.42 -26.29 25.92
N SER A 380 -13.54 -25.62 25.61
CA SER A 380 -14.79 -25.81 26.34
C SER A 380 -15.26 -27.26 26.25
N GLU A 381 -15.20 -27.84 25.06
CA GLU A 381 -15.59 -29.21 24.81
C GLU A 381 -14.66 -30.21 25.51
N ASP A 382 -13.35 -30.03 25.40
CA ASP A 382 -12.35 -30.88 26.09
C ASP A 382 -12.49 -30.82 27.62
N CYS A 383 -12.66 -29.62 28.18
CA CYS A 383 -12.89 -29.46 29.62
C CYS A 383 -14.20 -30.10 30.07
N HIS A 384 -15.27 -29.96 29.28
CA HIS A 384 -16.54 -30.60 29.58
C HIS A 384 -16.44 -32.13 29.53
N ASN A 385 -15.78 -32.69 28.52
CA ASN A 385 -15.54 -34.12 28.37
C ASN A 385 -14.71 -34.70 29.54
N ALA A 386 -13.83 -33.89 30.13
CA ALA A 386 -13.11 -34.21 31.36
C ALA A 386 -13.95 -34.09 32.65
N GLY A 387 -15.21 -33.66 32.56
CA GLY A 387 -16.12 -33.50 33.71
C GLY A 387 -16.02 -32.15 34.43
N LEU A 388 -15.37 -31.14 33.83
CA LEU A 388 -15.25 -29.80 34.41
C LEU A 388 -16.48 -28.95 34.09
N THR A 389 -16.90 -28.12 35.05
CA THR A 389 -17.92 -27.09 34.80
C THR A 389 -17.31 -25.94 33.98
N VAL A 390 -17.90 -25.61 32.84
CA VAL A 390 -17.37 -24.61 31.91
C VAL A 390 -18.12 -23.28 32.02
N GLN A 391 -17.36 -22.18 32.11
CA GLN A 391 -17.87 -20.81 32.02
C GLN A 391 -17.06 -20.04 30.97
N MET A 392 -17.73 -19.26 30.11
CA MET A 392 -17.09 -18.49 29.04
C MET A 392 -17.37 -16.99 29.18
N ILE A 393 -16.36 -16.17 28.90
CA ILE A 393 -16.48 -14.72 28.80
C ILE A 393 -16.33 -14.31 27.33
N GLN A 394 -17.39 -13.70 26.79
CA GLN A 394 -17.43 -13.12 25.45
C GLN A 394 -17.42 -11.59 25.55
N ARG A 395 -16.34 -10.95 25.09
CA ARG A 395 -16.24 -9.47 25.10
C ARG A 395 -17.20 -8.80 24.11
N SER A 396 -17.27 -9.33 22.91
CA SER A 396 -17.99 -8.75 21.76
C SER A 396 -18.68 -9.85 20.97
N PRO A 397 -19.73 -9.53 20.20
CA PRO A 397 -20.35 -10.51 19.32
C PRO A 397 -19.32 -11.23 18.44
N THR A 398 -19.57 -12.51 18.18
CA THR A 398 -18.67 -13.37 17.41
C THR A 398 -19.35 -13.81 16.11
N TYR A 399 -18.62 -13.72 15.01
CA TYR A 399 -19.06 -14.27 13.73
C TYR A 399 -19.02 -15.80 13.79
N VAL A 400 -20.13 -16.47 13.52
CA VAL A 400 -20.25 -17.93 13.54
C VAL A 400 -20.68 -18.42 12.17
N ILE A 401 -19.90 -19.31 11.58
CA ILE A 401 -20.15 -19.90 10.26
C ILE A 401 -20.23 -21.43 10.36
N PRO A 402 -21.31 -22.07 9.89
CA PRO A 402 -21.38 -23.52 9.80
C PRO A 402 -20.30 -24.13 8.90
N MET A 403 -19.76 -25.27 9.30
CA MET A 403 -18.78 -26.03 8.50
C MET A 403 -19.33 -26.35 7.10
N ARG A 404 -20.65 -26.57 6.96
CA ARG A 404 -21.31 -26.77 5.65
C ARG A 404 -21.21 -25.56 4.70
N TYR A 405 -21.16 -24.33 5.23
CA TYR A 405 -20.95 -23.12 4.42
C TYR A 405 -19.47 -23.03 4.04
N TYR A 406 -18.63 -23.24 5.05
CA TYR A 406 -17.19 -23.21 4.91
C TYR A 406 -16.69 -24.19 3.83
N ALA A 407 -17.20 -25.42 3.86
CA ALA A 407 -16.90 -26.51 2.92
C ALA A 407 -17.81 -26.52 1.68
N HIS A 408 -18.50 -25.41 1.37
CA HIS A 408 -19.30 -25.36 0.16
C HIS A 408 -18.39 -25.37 -1.10
N PRO A 409 -18.73 -26.10 -2.18
CA PRO A 409 -17.89 -26.19 -3.39
C PRO A 409 -17.61 -24.85 -4.10
N GLN A 410 -18.47 -23.85 -3.91
CA GLN A 410 -18.27 -22.48 -4.41
C GLN A 410 -17.42 -21.61 -3.46
N GLY A 411 -16.92 -22.19 -2.37
CA GLY A 411 -16.00 -21.60 -1.40
C GLY A 411 -14.76 -22.49 -1.22
N LEU A 412 -14.38 -22.78 0.03
CA LEU A 412 -13.19 -23.59 0.33
C LEU A 412 -13.41 -25.09 0.14
N GLY A 413 -14.66 -25.54 -0.02
CA GLY A 413 -14.97 -26.92 -0.42
C GLY A 413 -14.60 -27.26 -1.86
N VAL A 414 -14.11 -26.30 -2.65
CA VAL A 414 -13.62 -26.56 -4.01
C VAL A 414 -12.54 -27.65 -4.05
N PHE A 415 -11.72 -27.76 -2.99
CA PHE A 415 -10.69 -28.80 -2.86
C PHE A 415 -11.26 -30.22 -2.73
N ASP A 416 -12.55 -30.36 -2.43
CA ASP A 416 -13.19 -31.68 -2.34
C ASP A 416 -13.78 -32.14 -3.68
N VAL A 417 -13.85 -31.25 -4.68
CA VAL A 417 -14.51 -31.53 -5.97
C VAL A 417 -13.56 -31.46 -7.16
N VAL A 418 -12.40 -30.83 -7.03
CA VAL A 418 -11.35 -30.78 -8.07
C VAL A 418 -9.98 -31.10 -7.46
N SER A 419 -8.98 -31.35 -8.30
CA SER A 419 -7.61 -31.56 -7.81
C SER A 419 -7.06 -30.32 -7.08
N THR A 420 -6.15 -30.53 -6.14
CA THR A 420 -5.53 -29.47 -5.34
C THR A 420 -4.92 -28.37 -6.22
N GLU A 421 -4.24 -28.73 -7.31
CA GLU A 421 -3.63 -27.77 -8.22
C GLU A 421 -4.66 -26.88 -8.92
N VAL A 422 -5.81 -27.45 -9.28
CA VAL A 422 -6.90 -26.69 -9.93
C VAL A 422 -7.59 -25.80 -8.91
N ALA A 423 -7.84 -26.30 -7.69
CA ALA A 423 -8.40 -25.51 -6.59
C ALA A 423 -7.49 -24.34 -6.21
N ASP A 424 -6.18 -24.59 -6.07
CA ASP A 424 -5.18 -23.56 -5.80
C ASP A 424 -5.17 -22.49 -6.89
N ALA A 425 -5.21 -22.89 -8.16
CA ALA A 425 -5.28 -21.94 -9.26
C ALA A 425 -6.58 -21.12 -9.19
N MET A 426 -7.74 -21.75 -8.93
CA MET A 426 -9.03 -21.05 -8.84
C MET A 426 -9.06 -20.01 -7.72
N ILE A 427 -8.51 -20.33 -6.55
CA ILE A 427 -8.50 -19.42 -5.39
C ILE A 427 -7.46 -18.33 -5.56
N ASN A 428 -6.26 -18.65 -6.03
CA ASN A 428 -5.15 -17.69 -6.10
C ASN A 428 -5.17 -16.80 -7.34
N MET A 429 -5.93 -17.13 -8.38
CA MET A 429 -6.09 -16.28 -9.57
C MET A 429 -7.12 -15.15 -9.37
N GLY A 430 -7.99 -15.21 -8.36
CA GLY A 430 -8.96 -14.14 -8.10
C GLY A 430 -8.32 -12.93 -7.40
N PRO A 431 -8.56 -11.68 -7.85
CA PRO A 431 -8.23 -10.52 -7.02
C PRO A 431 -9.07 -10.56 -5.73
N VAL A 432 -8.47 -10.34 -4.56
CA VAL A 432 -9.17 -10.38 -3.26
C VAL A 432 -10.42 -9.48 -3.26
N ALA A 433 -10.37 -8.37 -3.99
CA ALA A 433 -11.50 -7.46 -4.20
C ALA A 433 -12.77 -8.11 -4.72
N ILE A 434 -12.65 -9.16 -5.53
CA ILE A 434 -13.77 -9.88 -6.12
C ILE A 434 -13.84 -11.28 -5.54
N GLY A 435 -12.75 -12.03 -5.64
CA GLY A 435 -12.64 -13.41 -5.15
C GLY A 435 -12.90 -13.55 -3.66
N GLY A 436 -12.65 -12.52 -2.84
CA GLY A 436 -13.01 -12.53 -1.42
C GLY A 436 -14.50 -12.31 -1.16
N GLN A 437 -15.19 -11.54 -2.01
CA GLN A 437 -16.61 -11.27 -1.86
C GLN A 437 -17.49 -12.43 -2.35
N LEU A 438 -17.03 -13.21 -3.35
CA LEU A 438 -17.83 -14.29 -3.96
C LEU A 438 -18.22 -15.41 -2.98
N PRO A 439 -17.31 -16.00 -2.17
CA PRO A 439 -17.70 -16.93 -1.12
C PRO A 439 -18.63 -16.30 -0.09
N GLY A 440 -18.41 -15.03 0.27
CA GLY A 440 -19.27 -14.28 1.18
C GLY A 440 -20.73 -14.20 0.70
N LEU A 441 -20.96 -14.01 -0.61
CA LEU A 441 -22.30 -14.04 -1.19
C LEU A 441 -22.98 -15.40 -1.03
N VAL A 442 -22.24 -16.49 -1.22
CA VAL A 442 -22.73 -17.85 -1.05
C VAL A 442 -23.11 -18.09 0.42
N HIS A 443 -22.21 -17.76 1.35
CA HIS A 443 -22.46 -17.92 2.78
C HIS A 443 -23.66 -17.08 3.25
N ALA A 444 -23.80 -15.84 2.75
CA ALA A 444 -24.91 -14.96 3.08
C ALA A 444 -26.26 -15.50 2.56
N ALA A 445 -26.29 -16.03 1.34
CA ALA A 445 -27.50 -16.64 0.78
C ALA A 445 -27.92 -17.89 1.57
N MET A 446 -26.97 -18.78 1.89
CA MET A 446 -27.26 -19.96 2.69
C MET A 446 -27.72 -19.59 4.11
N ALA A 447 -27.11 -18.57 4.72
CA ALA A 447 -27.54 -18.05 6.03
C ALA A 447 -28.96 -17.45 5.99
N ALA A 448 -29.34 -16.80 4.88
CA ALA A 448 -30.68 -16.25 4.71
C ALA A 448 -31.78 -17.33 4.60
N GLU A 449 -31.43 -18.56 4.22
CA GLU A 449 -32.34 -19.71 4.22
C GLU A 449 -32.58 -20.29 5.63
N GLU A 450 -31.74 -19.94 6.60
CA GLU A 450 -31.83 -20.39 8.00
C GLU A 450 -31.76 -19.21 8.99
N PRO A 451 -32.70 -18.25 8.93
CA PRO A 451 -32.62 -16.99 9.69
C PRO A 451 -32.59 -17.18 11.22
N ASP A 452 -33.11 -18.30 11.72
CA ASP A 452 -33.21 -18.60 13.14
C ASP A 452 -32.12 -19.56 13.66
N ARG A 453 -31.13 -19.94 12.84
CA ARG A 453 -30.13 -20.97 13.17
C ARG A 453 -29.45 -20.76 14.53
N TYR A 454 -29.13 -19.51 14.86
CA TYR A 454 -28.45 -19.16 16.11
C TYR A 454 -29.36 -18.47 17.13
N SER A 455 -30.68 -18.53 16.97
CA SER A 455 -31.63 -17.93 17.92
C SER A 455 -31.49 -18.56 19.32
N GLU A 456 -31.46 -19.89 19.41
CA GLU A 456 -31.28 -20.60 20.69
C GLU A 456 -29.92 -20.30 21.34
N LEU A 457 -28.85 -20.19 20.54
CA LEU A 457 -27.52 -19.81 21.02
C LEU A 457 -27.51 -18.37 21.59
N ASN A 458 -28.22 -17.45 20.92
CA ASN A 458 -28.41 -16.08 21.37
C ASN A 458 -29.25 -15.98 22.65
N ASP A 459 -30.29 -16.80 22.77
CA ASP A 459 -31.16 -16.90 23.95
C ASP A 459 -30.42 -17.50 25.15
N ALA A 460 -29.52 -18.45 24.91
CA ALA A 460 -28.60 -19.00 25.91
C ALA A 460 -27.50 -18.00 26.37
N GLY A 461 -27.45 -16.80 25.76
CA GLY A 461 -26.65 -15.67 26.22
C GLY A 461 -25.37 -15.41 25.42
N PHE A 462 -25.03 -16.23 24.42
CA PHE A 462 -23.89 -16.00 23.52
C PHE A 462 -24.30 -15.09 22.36
N LYS A 463 -23.58 -14.00 22.10
CA LYS A 463 -23.91 -13.09 20.98
C LYS A 463 -23.26 -13.56 19.69
N ALA A 464 -24.03 -14.31 18.89
CA ALA A 464 -23.62 -14.78 17.57
C ALA A 464 -24.04 -13.80 16.46
N VAL A 465 -23.20 -13.68 15.44
CA VAL A 465 -23.48 -12.96 14.19
C VAL A 465 -23.27 -13.95 13.04
N ASP A 466 -24.21 -14.05 12.11
CA ASP A 466 -24.13 -14.98 10.98
C ASP A 466 -23.59 -14.31 9.71
N SER A 467 -23.58 -15.08 8.62
CA SER A 467 -23.04 -14.66 7.32
C SER A 467 -23.92 -13.67 6.55
N THR A 468 -25.14 -13.35 7.02
CA THR A 468 -25.95 -12.26 6.47
C THR A 468 -25.42 -10.89 6.88
N LYS A 469 -24.60 -10.82 7.93
CA LYS A 469 -24.08 -9.58 8.53
C LYS A 469 -22.57 -9.43 8.45
N GLU A 470 -21.81 -10.53 8.46
CA GLU A 470 -20.34 -10.53 8.43
C GLU A 470 -19.79 -11.48 7.34
N ASP A 471 -18.54 -11.26 6.93
CA ASP A 471 -17.86 -12.03 5.86
C ASP A 471 -16.63 -12.77 6.41
N LEU A 472 -16.54 -14.07 6.14
CA LEU A 472 -15.40 -14.91 6.50
C LEU A 472 -14.08 -14.39 5.95
N ILE A 473 -14.05 -13.96 4.69
CA ILE A 473 -12.81 -13.58 4.03
C ILE A 473 -12.23 -12.31 4.65
N ASP A 474 -13.08 -11.36 5.02
CA ASP A 474 -12.64 -10.22 5.81
C ASP A 474 -12.04 -10.64 7.16
N HIS A 475 -12.69 -11.52 7.92
CA HIS A 475 -12.16 -11.98 9.21
C HIS A 475 -10.79 -12.65 9.08
N LEU A 476 -10.58 -13.42 8.02
CA LEU A 476 -9.30 -14.08 7.73
C LEU A 476 -8.21 -13.06 7.38
N HIS A 477 -8.50 -12.04 6.58
CA HIS A 477 -7.50 -11.08 6.14
C HIS A 477 -7.24 -9.94 7.13
N SER A 478 -8.28 -9.37 7.73
CA SER A 478 -8.18 -8.16 8.56
C SER A 478 -7.84 -8.49 10.02
N ARG A 479 -8.30 -9.63 10.54
CA ARG A 479 -8.15 -10.01 11.95
C ARG A 479 -7.34 -11.28 12.17
N ALA A 480 -7.13 -12.09 11.12
CA ALA A 480 -6.60 -13.45 11.21
C ALA A 480 -7.37 -14.33 12.23
N GLY A 481 -8.65 -14.03 12.48
CA GLY A 481 -9.47 -14.69 13.51
C GLY A 481 -10.72 -13.90 13.90
N GLY A 482 -11.24 -14.17 15.10
CA GLY A 482 -12.45 -13.51 15.60
C GLY A 482 -13.75 -14.10 15.04
N PHE A 483 -13.70 -15.34 14.57
CA PHE A 483 -14.84 -16.13 14.14
C PHE A 483 -14.77 -17.54 14.72
N VAL A 484 -15.88 -18.26 14.62
CA VAL A 484 -16.01 -19.68 14.98
C VAL A 484 -16.55 -20.44 13.77
N VAL A 485 -15.93 -21.57 13.46
CA VAL A 485 -16.55 -22.56 12.58
C VAL A 485 -17.43 -23.46 13.43
N ASP A 486 -18.74 -23.37 13.21
CA ASP A 486 -19.73 -24.25 13.84
C ASP A 486 -19.65 -25.63 13.17
N MET A 487 -19.05 -26.58 13.89
CA MET A 487 -18.89 -27.96 13.44
C MET A 487 -20.21 -28.75 13.49
N GLY A 488 -21.30 -28.16 13.99
CA GLY A 488 -22.61 -28.81 14.11
C GLY A 488 -22.75 -29.73 15.33
N THR A 489 -21.69 -29.92 16.11
CA THR A 489 -21.69 -30.65 17.39
C THR A 489 -20.70 -30.01 18.36
N GLY A 490 -20.96 -30.14 19.67
CA GLY A 490 -19.98 -29.85 20.72
C GLY A 490 -20.20 -28.48 21.37
N GLY A 491 -19.26 -27.53 21.19
CA GLY A 491 -19.24 -26.29 21.96
C GLY A 491 -20.49 -25.39 21.83
N VAL A 492 -21.18 -25.40 20.68
CA VAL A 492 -22.47 -24.70 20.50
C VAL A 492 -23.56 -25.36 21.34
N ASP A 493 -23.70 -26.68 21.27
CA ASP A 493 -24.69 -27.47 22.03
C ASP A 493 -24.49 -27.35 23.54
N LEU A 494 -23.24 -27.26 23.99
CA LEU A 494 -22.92 -27.04 25.41
C LEU A 494 -23.49 -25.71 25.91
N ILE A 495 -23.45 -24.66 25.09
CA ILE A 495 -24.01 -23.36 25.46
C ILE A 495 -25.54 -23.41 25.40
N VAL A 496 -26.11 -23.92 24.30
CA VAL A 496 -27.57 -24.00 24.09
C VAL A 496 -28.25 -24.84 25.19
N SER A 497 -27.66 -25.97 25.58
CA SER A 497 -28.19 -26.82 26.66
C SER A 497 -28.04 -26.22 28.06
N GLY A 498 -27.30 -25.12 28.22
CA GLY A 498 -26.96 -24.52 29.52
C GLY A 498 -25.86 -25.25 30.29
N THR A 499 -25.22 -26.24 29.67
CA THR A 499 -24.10 -27.02 30.23
C THR A 499 -22.85 -26.15 30.41
N ALA A 500 -22.55 -25.29 29.43
CA ALA A 500 -21.55 -24.24 29.52
C ALA A 500 -22.23 -22.88 29.67
N LYS A 501 -21.85 -22.11 30.70
CA LYS A 501 -22.46 -20.79 30.96
C LYS A 501 -21.67 -19.69 30.26
N VAL A 502 -22.35 -18.79 29.56
CA VAL A 502 -21.70 -17.65 28.89
C VAL A 502 -22.03 -16.33 29.60
N ARG A 503 -21.06 -15.41 29.62
CA ARG A 503 -21.25 -13.99 29.93
C ARG A 503 -20.75 -13.14 28.78
N SER A 504 -21.67 -12.43 28.14
CA SER A 504 -21.40 -11.65 26.93
C SER A 504 -21.42 -10.15 27.19
N GLY A 505 -20.66 -9.38 26.41
CA GLY A 505 -20.58 -7.93 26.53
C GLY A 505 -19.75 -7.44 27.72
N VAL A 506 -18.93 -8.31 28.31
CA VAL A 506 -18.14 -8.02 29.51
C VAL A 506 -16.67 -8.38 29.32
N THR A 507 -15.81 -7.72 30.10
CA THR A 507 -14.37 -7.97 30.13
C THR A 507 -13.87 -8.22 31.55
N PRO A 508 -12.83 -9.03 31.76
CA PRO A 508 -12.15 -9.14 33.05
C PRO A 508 -11.54 -7.80 33.45
N VAL A 509 -11.75 -7.37 34.69
CA VAL A 509 -11.19 -6.13 35.26
C VAL A 509 -10.11 -6.44 36.29
N SER A 510 -10.37 -7.38 37.19
CA SER A 510 -9.38 -7.83 38.18
C SER A 510 -9.60 -9.29 38.56
N TYR A 511 -8.55 -9.94 39.06
CA TYR A 511 -8.64 -11.25 39.68
C TYR A 511 -9.19 -11.15 41.10
N THR A 512 -9.88 -12.20 41.54
CA THR A 512 -10.25 -12.42 42.94
C THR A 512 -9.53 -13.67 43.47
N SER A 513 -9.70 -14.00 44.75
CA SER A 513 -9.13 -15.24 45.31
C SER A 513 -9.62 -16.52 44.64
N THR A 514 -10.78 -16.46 44.00
CA THR A 514 -11.55 -17.61 43.47
C THR A 514 -11.98 -17.44 42.02
N GLY A 515 -11.61 -16.34 41.34
CA GLY A 515 -12.15 -16.05 40.01
C GLY A 515 -11.77 -14.68 39.43
N LEU A 516 -12.72 -14.07 38.72
CA LEU A 516 -12.59 -12.77 38.05
C LEU A 516 -13.74 -11.83 38.45
N ARG A 517 -13.41 -10.54 38.58
CA ARG A 517 -14.36 -9.44 38.54
C ARG A 517 -14.52 -8.96 37.10
N LEU A 518 -15.75 -8.77 36.67
CA LEU A 518 -16.09 -8.34 35.31
C LEU A 518 -16.44 -6.85 35.26
N SER A 519 -16.44 -6.29 34.05
CA SER A 519 -16.69 -4.87 33.79
C SER A 519 -18.09 -4.37 34.17
N ASP A 520 -19.06 -5.27 34.33
CA ASP A 520 -20.40 -4.96 34.85
C ASP A 520 -20.48 -5.01 36.39
N GLY A 521 -19.34 -5.25 37.06
CA GLY A 521 -19.22 -5.36 38.52
C GLY A 521 -19.48 -6.77 39.06
N THR A 522 -19.95 -7.71 38.24
CA THR A 522 -20.24 -9.09 38.66
C THR A 522 -18.96 -9.90 38.93
N LEU A 523 -19.12 -10.98 39.69
CA LEU A 523 -18.06 -11.94 39.99
C LEU A 523 -18.34 -13.27 39.28
N MET A 524 -17.29 -13.86 38.70
CA MET A 524 -17.32 -15.18 38.12
C MET A 524 -16.25 -16.04 38.80
N GLU A 525 -16.64 -17.12 39.45
CA GLU A 525 -15.74 -17.96 40.26
C GLU A 525 -15.43 -19.30 39.58
N ALA A 526 -14.15 -19.68 39.54
CA ALA A 526 -13.67 -21.00 39.13
C ALA A 526 -12.22 -21.24 39.55
N LEU A 527 -11.82 -22.51 39.64
CA LEU A 527 -10.44 -22.95 39.83
C LEU A 527 -10.21 -24.08 38.82
N PRO A 528 -9.54 -23.87 37.65
CA PRO A 528 -8.69 -22.76 37.15
C PRO A 528 -9.36 -21.63 36.33
N ILE A 529 -8.56 -20.62 35.93
CA ILE A 529 -8.90 -19.62 34.89
C ILE A 529 -8.01 -19.87 33.66
N LEU A 530 -8.64 -20.06 32.50
CA LEU A 530 -7.97 -20.12 31.22
C LEU A 530 -8.17 -18.82 30.45
N VAL A 531 -7.08 -18.06 30.29
CA VAL A 531 -7.03 -16.89 29.43
C VAL A 531 -6.84 -17.38 28.00
N MET A 532 -7.75 -17.07 27.09
CA MET A 532 -7.51 -17.39 25.70
C MET A 532 -7.34 -16.10 24.91
N ARG A 533 -6.27 -16.08 24.14
CA ARG A 533 -6.26 -15.32 22.92
C ARG A 533 -5.67 -16.19 21.81
N LEU A 534 -5.94 -15.71 20.61
CA LEU A 534 -5.25 -15.95 19.35
C LEU A 534 -5.71 -17.13 18.49
N SER A 535 -6.40 -16.73 17.41
CA SER A 535 -5.85 -16.80 16.04
C SER A 535 -5.33 -18.19 15.63
N ALA A 536 -6.21 -18.99 15.03
CA ALA A 536 -5.93 -20.06 14.06
C ALA A 536 -7.32 -20.44 13.47
N THR A 537 -7.55 -20.55 12.16
CA THR A 537 -6.79 -21.15 11.04
C THR A 537 -7.18 -20.40 9.74
N ILE A 538 -6.29 -20.03 8.80
CA ILE A 538 -5.89 -20.71 7.54
C ILE A 538 -4.41 -20.37 7.22
N PRO A 539 -3.61 -21.26 6.59
CA PRO A 539 -2.35 -20.87 5.95
C PRO A 539 -2.59 -19.91 4.77
N LEU A 540 -2.49 -18.60 5.01
CA LEU A 540 -2.28 -17.64 3.93
C LEU A 540 -0.82 -17.73 3.46
N ALA A 541 -0.56 -18.63 2.52
CA ALA A 541 0.73 -18.72 1.81
C ALA A 541 1.05 -17.44 0.98
N VAL A 542 0.13 -16.49 0.89
CA VAL A 542 0.28 -15.26 0.10
C VAL A 542 0.78 -14.05 0.92
N LEU A 543 0.74 -14.09 2.25
CA LEU A 543 1.20 -12.97 3.10
C LEU A 543 2.38 -13.29 4.04
N ALA A 544 2.76 -14.56 4.20
CA ALA A 544 3.86 -14.95 5.07
C ALA A 544 5.21 -14.34 4.62
N CYS A 545 5.41 -14.12 3.31
CA CYS A 545 6.57 -13.41 2.78
C CYS A 545 6.51 -11.87 2.93
N ALA A 546 5.39 -11.27 3.33
CA ALA A 546 5.27 -9.82 3.51
C ALA A 546 5.38 -9.39 4.98
N LYS A 547 4.92 -10.21 5.93
CA LYS A 547 5.07 -9.94 7.37
C LYS A 547 6.44 -10.33 7.94
N ALA A 548 7.11 -11.29 7.31
CA ALA A 548 8.46 -11.72 7.66
C ALA A 548 9.53 -10.68 7.34
N THR A 549 9.38 -9.97 6.22
CA THR A 549 10.33 -8.94 5.78
C THR A 549 10.25 -7.70 6.68
N LEU A 550 9.07 -7.40 7.21
CA LEU A 550 8.85 -6.28 8.14
C LEU A 550 9.41 -6.51 9.56
N ALA A 551 9.82 -7.73 9.91
CA ALA A 551 10.42 -8.04 11.22
C ALA A 551 11.96 -8.11 11.18
N ALA A 552 12.57 -7.96 10.00
CA ALA A 552 14.02 -8.07 9.80
C ALA A 552 14.74 -6.71 9.74
N GLU A 553 14.03 -5.58 9.80
CA GLU A 553 14.63 -4.24 9.71
C GLU A 553 14.76 -3.49 11.05
N ASP A 554 14.01 -3.88 12.09
CA ASP A 554 14.02 -3.19 13.39
C ASP A 554 15.18 -3.56 14.32
N VAL A 555 16.09 -4.45 13.90
CA VAL A 555 17.27 -4.87 14.69
C VAL A 555 18.57 -4.18 14.23
N ALA A 556 18.54 -3.39 13.16
CA ALA A 556 19.73 -2.80 12.55
C ALA A 556 20.15 -1.40 13.08
N LYS A 557 19.50 -0.86 14.13
CA LYS A 557 19.89 0.43 14.74
C LYS A 557 20.33 0.22 16.18
N GLY A 558 21.59 -0.15 16.34
CA GLY A 558 22.23 -0.28 17.65
C GLY A 558 22.37 1.08 18.34
N ASP A 559 21.92 1.16 19.60
CA ASP A 559 22.80 1.56 20.70
C ASP A 559 22.18 1.22 22.06
N THR A 560 23.03 0.67 22.93
CA THR A 560 22.85 0.26 24.34
C THR A 560 22.07 -1.04 24.64
N ALA A 561 22.69 -1.88 25.47
CA ALA A 561 22.19 -3.17 25.92
C ALA A 561 20.95 -3.01 26.81
N ILE A 562 19.81 -3.54 26.34
CA ILE A 562 18.58 -3.64 27.12
C ILE A 562 18.28 -5.12 27.35
N ASP A 563 18.01 -5.48 28.61
CA ASP A 563 17.74 -6.83 29.07
C ASP A 563 16.35 -7.29 28.58
N ILE A 564 16.31 -8.37 27.79
CA ILE A 564 15.23 -8.68 26.83
C ILE A 564 14.10 -9.50 27.47
N HIS A 565 13.80 -9.32 28.76
CA HIS A 565 12.81 -10.14 29.47
C HIS A 565 11.63 -9.40 30.12
N GLU A 566 11.64 -8.06 30.23
CA GLU A 566 10.53 -7.33 30.90
C GLU A 566 9.79 -6.26 30.06
N ASP A 567 10.31 -5.77 28.93
CA ASP A 567 9.66 -4.65 28.18
C ASP A 567 8.73 -5.04 27.02
N LEU A 568 8.46 -6.33 26.79
CA LEU A 568 7.46 -6.76 25.80
C LEU A 568 6.01 -6.69 26.32
N ALA A 569 5.79 -6.28 27.57
CA ALA A 569 4.47 -6.24 28.20
C ALA A 569 3.69 -4.92 28.01
N ALA A 570 4.34 -3.82 27.63
CA ALA A 570 3.71 -2.49 27.65
C ALA A 570 3.32 -1.88 26.27
N VAL A 571 3.31 -2.67 25.19
CA VAL A 571 2.89 -2.16 23.86
C VAL A 571 1.37 -2.23 23.73
N THR A 572 0.71 -1.10 24.03
CA THR A 572 -0.71 -0.89 23.69
C THR A 572 -0.88 -0.76 22.17
N ILE A 573 -2.04 -1.17 21.65
CA ILE A 573 -2.39 -1.20 20.21
C ILE A 573 -2.36 0.19 19.52
N GLU A 574 -2.01 1.27 20.22
CA GLU A 574 -1.84 2.61 19.65
C GLU A 574 -0.36 3.06 19.45
N SER A 575 0.67 2.27 19.81
CA SER A 575 2.08 2.74 19.78
C SER A 575 3.06 2.03 18.82
N LEU A 576 2.58 1.39 17.74
CA LEU A 576 3.43 1.01 16.59
C LEU A 576 2.95 1.76 15.33
N LEU A 577 3.32 3.04 15.26
CA LEU A 577 3.16 3.89 14.09
C LEU A 577 4.49 4.55 13.77
N GLU A 578 5.39 3.78 13.18
CA GLU A 578 6.35 4.32 12.21
C GLU A 578 6.75 3.18 11.27
N VAL A 579 6.38 3.31 9.99
CA VAL A 579 6.89 2.47 8.91
C VAL A 579 7.95 3.31 8.23
N HIS A 580 9.22 2.93 8.34
CA HIS A 580 10.23 3.44 7.44
C HIS A 580 10.06 2.73 6.10
N GLU A 581 9.67 3.50 5.09
CA GLU A 581 9.65 3.09 3.71
C GLU A 581 11.10 3.03 3.20
N VAL A 582 11.79 1.91 3.39
CA VAL A 582 13.08 1.68 2.74
C VAL A 582 12.81 1.08 1.39
N ILE A 583 12.74 1.95 0.39
CA ILE A 583 12.68 1.50 -0.99
C ILE A 583 14.15 1.34 -1.45
N VAL A 584 14.57 0.17 -1.97
CA VAL A 584 15.91 -0.04 -2.58
C VAL A 584 15.81 0.06 -4.10
N THR A 585 16.33 1.16 -4.69
CA THR A 585 16.19 1.41 -6.14
C THR A 585 17.52 1.04 -6.69
N LEU A 586 17.54 0.14 -7.67
CA LEU A 586 18.54 0.26 -8.71
C LEU A 586 18.12 1.45 -9.57
N THR A 587 18.41 2.65 -9.09
CA THR A 587 18.54 3.82 -9.96
C THR A 587 19.77 3.53 -10.80
N GLU A 588 19.61 3.35 -12.10
CA GLU A 588 20.66 3.85 -12.99
C GLU A 588 20.90 5.30 -12.54
N GLU A 589 22.13 5.64 -12.17
CA GLU A 589 22.48 7.03 -11.90
C GLU A 589 22.06 7.84 -13.13
N ILE A 590 20.96 8.58 -13.01
CA ILE A 590 20.52 9.53 -14.01
C ILE A 590 21.58 10.64 -13.98
N LYS A 591 22.58 10.51 -14.85
CA LYS A 591 23.66 11.48 -14.91
C LYS A 591 23.08 12.82 -15.36
N PRO A 592 23.42 13.92 -14.66
CA PRO A 592 23.02 15.24 -15.09
C PRO A 592 23.37 15.48 -16.56
N SER A 593 22.49 16.17 -17.28
CA SER A 593 22.84 16.59 -18.65
C SER A 593 23.95 17.66 -18.59
N PRO A 594 24.77 17.80 -19.65
CA PRO A 594 25.75 18.90 -19.72
C PRO A 594 25.13 20.29 -19.51
N ARG A 595 23.86 20.47 -19.93
CA ARG A 595 23.10 21.71 -19.72
C ARG A 595 22.77 21.94 -18.25
N TYR A 596 22.45 20.86 -17.52
CA TYR A 596 22.25 20.93 -16.07
C TYR A 596 23.54 21.36 -15.37
N GLU A 597 24.68 20.73 -15.69
CA GLU A 597 25.97 21.08 -15.08
C GLU A 597 26.38 22.53 -15.39
N ALA A 598 26.16 22.99 -16.63
CA ALA A 598 26.43 24.37 -17.01
C ALA A 598 25.60 25.38 -16.21
N GLU A 599 24.30 25.11 -16.05
CA GLU A 599 23.42 25.99 -15.26
C GLU A 599 23.73 25.92 -13.76
N HIS A 600 24.06 24.75 -13.21
CA HIS A 600 24.48 24.61 -11.80
C HIS A 600 25.72 25.45 -11.51
N ASN A 601 26.75 25.37 -12.36
CA ASN A 601 27.95 26.19 -12.23
C ASN A 601 27.63 27.69 -12.35
N ALA A 602 26.76 28.08 -13.29
CA ALA A 602 26.33 29.46 -13.45
C ALA A 602 25.57 29.97 -12.22
N LEU A 603 24.69 29.14 -11.66
CA LEU A 603 23.94 29.42 -10.44
C LEU A 603 24.86 29.64 -9.24
N LEU A 604 25.83 28.75 -9.01
CA LEU A 604 26.80 28.91 -7.92
C LEU A 604 27.61 30.20 -8.06
N LYS A 605 27.98 30.60 -9.27
CA LYS A 605 28.63 31.89 -9.53
C LYS A 605 27.73 33.07 -9.16
N ARG A 606 26.42 33.02 -9.49
CA ARG A 606 25.43 34.04 -9.11
C ARG A 606 25.18 34.06 -7.59
N MET A 607 25.36 32.92 -6.91
CA MET A 607 25.20 32.76 -5.46
C MET A 607 26.43 33.19 -4.64
N SER A 608 27.59 33.42 -5.27
CA SER A 608 28.77 33.91 -4.56
C SER A 608 28.50 35.26 -3.90
N LYS A 609 28.96 35.47 -2.66
CA LYS A 609 28.84 36.75 -1.94
C LYS A 609 29.48 37.93 -2.68
N SER A 610 30.45 37.67 -3.55
CA SER A 610 31.11 38.68 -4.37
C SER A 610 30.29 39.11 -5.59
N HIS A 611 29.16 38.46 -5.86
CA HIS A 611 28.36 38.69 -7.06
C HIS A 611 27.15 39.58 -6.76
N GLY A 612 27.21 40.84 -7.19
CA GLY A 612 26.15 41.82 -6.96
C GLY A 612 26.18 42.40 -5.54
N LYS A 613 25.09 43.06 -5.15
CA LYS A 613 24.98 43.73 -3.84
C LYS A 613 24.46 42.74 -2.80
N TRP A 614 25.13 42.64 -1.65
CA TRP A 614 24.68 41.82 -0.53
C TRP A 614 23.53 42.49 0.22
N ASP A 615 22.30 42.25 -0.24
CA ASP A 615 21.06 42.70 0.40
C ASP A 615 19.96 41.61 0.32
N THR A 616 18.72 41.95 0.68
CA THR A 616 17.59 41.00 0.68
C THR A 616 17.20 40.48 -0.71
N THR A 617 17.72 41.07 -1.78
CA THR A 617 17.49 40.63 -3.17
C THR A 617 18.59 39.68 -3.65
N HIS A 618 19.73 39.62 -2.95
CA HIS A 618 20.83 38.73 -3.28
C HIS A 618 20.38 37.26 -3.21
N PRO A 619 20.67 36.43 -4.22
CA PRO A 619 20.13 35.06 -4.29
C PRO A 619 20.58 34.19 -3.11
N ARG A 620 21.84 34.31 -2.67
CA ARG A 620 22.35 33.62 -1.46
C ARG A 620 21.68 34.08 -0.16
N ALA A 621 21.35 35.37 -0.03
CA ALA A 621 20.64 35.88 1.15
C ALA A 621 19.20 35.34 1.18
N ARG A 622 18.54 35.29 0.02
CA ARG A 622 17.20 34.69 -0.13
C ARG A 622 17.20 33.18 0.13
N LEU A 623 18.25 32.47 -0.30
CA LEU A 623 18.48 31.07 0.04
C LEU A 623 18.59 30.88 1.56
N LEU A 624 19.41 31.71 2.23
CA LEU A 624 19.57 31.66 3.68
C LEU A 624 18.27 32.02 4.43
N ASP A 625 17.46 32.95 3.92
CA ASP A 625 16.13 33.24 4.46
C ASP A 625 15.17 32.04 4.28
N ALA A 626 15.22 31.33 3.15
CA ALA A 626 14.41 30.12 2.95
C ALA A 626 14.86 28.97 3.87
N LEU A 627 16.17 28.74 4.00
CA LEU A 627 16.74 27.77 4.93
C LEU A 627 16.32 28.08 6.37
N HIS A 628 16.33 29.35 6.78
CA HIS A 628 15.81 29.77 8.09
C HIS A 628 14.35 29.33 8.30
N GLY A 629 13.49 29.48 7.29
CA GLY A 629 12.11 29.00 7.32
C GLY A 629 12.01 27.49 7.56
N TYR A 630 12.73 26.68 6.77
CA TYR A 630 12.72 25.21 6.90
C TYR A 630 13.31 24.73 8.24
N VAL A 631 14.44 25.30 8.66
CA VAL A 631 15.09 25.00 9.95
C VAL A 631 14.13 25.25 11.11
N ARG A 632 13.38 26.35 11.06
CA ARG A 632 12.44 26.73 12.13
C ARG A 632 11.02 26.20 11.93
N TYR A 633 10.78 25.29 10.97
CA TYR A 633 9.44 24.78 10.67
C TYR A 633 8.67 24.32 11.92
N ARG A 634 9.29 23.43 12.72
CA ARG A 634 8.71 22.90 13.97
C ARG A 634 8.31 24.02 14.92
N GLU A 635 9.25 24.92 15.23
CA GLU A 635 9.02 26.02 16.16
C GLU A 635 7.86 26.92 15.72
N ARG A 636 7.81 27.26 14.42
CA ARG A 636 6.77 28.14 13.86
C ARG A 636 5.40 27.48 13.85
N GLN A 637 5.30 26.18 13.56
CA GLN A 637 4.02 25.47 13.58
C GLN A 637 3.54 25.16 15.00
N THR A 638 4.45 24.77 15.89
CA THR A 638 4.13 24.54 17.30
C THR A 638 3.65 25.83 17.98
N ALA A 639 4.22 26.99 17.65
CA ALA A 639 3.75 28.27 18.19
C ALA A 639 2.27 28.57 17.84
N GLU A 640 1.82 28.21 16.63
CA GLU A 640 0.41 28.34 16.23
C GLU A 640 -0.47 27.29 16.94
N LEU A 641 -0.01 26.05 17.06
CA LEU A 641 -0.71 25.01 17.83
C LEU A 641 -0.89 25.41 19.31
N ASP A 642 0.15 25.99 19.92
CA ASP A 642 0.11 26.47 21.30
C ASP A 642 -0.84 27.66 21.47
N LYS A 643 -0.96 28.51 20.46
CA LYS A 643 -1.99 29.55 20.42
C LYS A 643 -3.39 28.92 20.46
N TRP A 644 -3.66 27.87 19.69
CA TRP A 644 -4.93 27.13 19.77
C TRP A 644 -5.14 26.47 21.14
N ARG A 645 -4.11 25.85 21.74
CA ARG A 645 -4.17 25.31 23.11
C ARG A 645 -4.55 26.38 24.13
N ARG A 646 -3.90 27.56 24.06
CA ARG A 646 -4.20 28.70 24.96
C ARG A 646 -5.64 29.20 24.79
N MET A 647 -6.13 29.31 23.55
CA MET A 647 -7.51 29.72 23.31
C MET A 647 -8.50 28.66 23.82
N TYR A 648 -8.23 27.38 23.64
CA TYR A 648 -9.08 26.32 24.18
C TYR A 648 -9.11 26.32 25.72
N LYS A 649 -8.02 26.71 26.39
CA LYS A 649 -8.00 26.90 27.85
C LYS A 649 -9.00 27.97 28.33
N SER A 650 -9.39 28.92 27.49
CA SER A 650 -10.40 29.93 27.85
C SER A 650 -11.85 29.43 27.78
N THR A 651 -12.09 28.26 27.17
CA THR A 651 -13.41 27.62 27.10
C THR A 651 -13.88 27.15 28.49
N SER A 652 -15.18 27.21 28.79
CA SER A 652 -15.71 26.86 30.11
C SER A 652 -15.53 25.38 30.43
N SER A 653 -15.47 25.02 31.72
CA SER A 653 -15.26 23.63 32.15
C SER A 653 -16.36 22.68 31.69
N SER A 654 -17.62 23.14 31.63
CA SER A 654 -18.75 22.35 31.15
C SER A 654 -18.65 22.06 29.65
N GLN A 655 -18.27 23.06 28.85
CA GLN A 655 -18.05 22.91 27.41
C GLN A 655 -16.86 21.99 27.11
N LYS A 656 -15.74 22.16 27.83
CA LYS A 656 -14.57 21.28 27.69
C LYS A 656 -14.92 19.83 27.98
N LYS A 657 -15.66 19.55 29.05
CA LYS A 657 -16.07 18.18 29.40
C LYS A 657 -16.82 17.49 28.27
N VAL A 658 -17.75 18.20 27.62
CA VAL A 658 -18.50 17.66 26.47
C VAL A 658 -17.57 17.42 25.28
N VAL A 659 -16.74 18.40 24.94
CA VAL A 659 -15.84 18.31 23.78
C VAL A 659 -14.78 17.21 23.95
N GLU A 660 -14.18 17.08 25.13
CA GLU A 660 -13.21 16.02 25.40
C GLU A 660 -13.85 14.63 25.40
N HIS A 661 -15.03 14.49 26.02
CA HIS A 661 -15.74 13.21 26.01
C HIS A 661 -16.18 12.78 24.61
N ALA A 662 -16.70 13.71 23.82
CA ALA A 662 -17.25 13.39 22.50
C ALA A 662 -16.17 13.14 21.44
N VAL A 663 -15.09 13.94 21.43
CA VAL A 663 -14.11 13.92 20.32
C VAL A 663 -12.65 13.95 20.75
N GLY A 664 -12.33 13.99 22.05
CA GLY A 664 -10.96 14.02 22.55
C GLY A 664 -10.11 15.16 21.95
N TYR A 665 -10.59 16.40 22.08
CA TYR A 665 -10.00 17.55 21.38
C TYR A 665 -8.55 17.83 21.78
N THR A 666 -8.17 17.57 23.03
CA THR A 666 -6.75 17.63 23.45
C THR A 666 -5.92 16.55 22.74
N LYS A 667 -6.42 15.31 22.65
CA LYS A 667 -5.74 14.22 21.90
C LYS A 667 -5.52 14.61 20.44
N LYS A 668 -6.50 15.27 19.79
CA LYS A 668 -6.33 15.82 18.44
C LYS A 668 -5.16 16.80 18.36
N MET A 669 -4.99 17.71 19.32
CA MET A 669 -3.86 18.65 19.34
C MET A 669 -2.52 17.92 19.52
N ASP A 670 -2.49 16.88 20.36
CA ASP A 670 -1.29 16.07 20.60
C ASP A 670 -0.89 15.28 19.34
N THR A 671 -1.87 14.74 18.61
CA THR A 671 -1.62 14.11 17.30
C THR A 671 -1.06 15.12 16.30
N VAL A 672 -1.61 16.34 16.20
CA VAL A 672 -1.04 17.38 15.31
C VAL A 672 0.40 17.72 15.68
N ALA A 673 0.73 17.79 16.98
CA ALA A 673 2.10 18.03 17.41
C ALA A 673 3.05 16.93 16.91
N SER A 674 2.64 15.66 17.01
CA SER A 674 3.42 14.53 16.47
C SER A 674 3.60 14.61 14.96
N LEU A 675 2.55 14.96 14.20
CA LEU A 675 2.63 15.11 12.75
C LEU A 675 3.48 16.32 12.31
N ILE A 676 3.55 17.38 13.13
CA ILE A 676 4.49 18.50 12.91
C ILE A 676 5.94 18.01 13.00
N GLU A 677 6.26 17.12 13.94
CA GLU A 677 7.61 16.53 14.03
C GLU A 677 7.96 15.72 12.78
N GLN A 678 7.03 14.92 12.26
CA GLN A 678 7.26 14.14 11.04
C GLN A 678 7.55 15.06 9.83
N ASN A 679 6.76 16.13 9.65
CA ASN A 679 7.04 17.13 8.62
C ASN A 679 8.36 17.89 8.88
N HIS A 680 8.76 18.07 10.13
CA HIS A 680 10.03 18.71 10.46
C HIS A 680 11.24 17.87 10.03
N VAL A 681 11.18 16.54 10.17
CA VAL A 681 12.22 15.64 9.66
C VAL A 681 12.39 15.81 8.15
N LEU A 682 11.28 15.86 7.39
CA LEU A 682 11.32 16.16 5.96
C LEU A 682 11.96 17.53 5.68
N CYS A 683 11.59 18.57 6.44
CA CYS A 683 12.20 19.90 6.32
C CYS A 683 13.71 19.90 6.59
N GLN A 684 14.20 19.08 7.52
CA GLN A 684 15.63 18.91 7.78
C GLN A 684 16.35 18.26 6.60
N GLN A 685 15.75 17.24 5.98
CA GLN A 685 16.31 16.62 4.77
C GLN A 685 16.36 17.58 3.58
N VAL A 686 15.35 18.45 3.44
CA VAL A 686 15.36 19.55 2.46
C VAL A 686 16.54 20.49 2.72
N VAL A 687 16.77 20.88 3.97
CA VAL A 687 17.90 21.73 4.37
C VAL A 687 19.23 21.05 4.04
N ASP A 688 19.40 19.79 4.42
CA ASP A 688 20.65 19.06 4.21
C ASP A 688 20.98 18.89 2.72
N GLY A 689 19.99 18.54 1.89
CA GLY A 689 20.15 18.50 0.44
C GLY A 689 20.50 19.86 -0.17
N ALA A 690 19.92 20.94 0.35
CA ALA A 690 20.22 22.30 -0.09
C ALA A 690 21.64 22.74 0.28
N LEU A 691 22.08 22.51 1.52
CA LEU A 691 23.42 22.88 1.96
C LEU A 691 24.50 22.24 1.08
N GLU A 692 24.31 20.97 0.73
CA GLU A 692 25.19 20.25 -0.21
C GLU A 692 25.10 20.84 -1.63
N PHE A 693 23.91 20.94 -2.22
CA PHE A 693 23.73 21.39 -3.60
C PHE A 693 24.27 22.81 -3.85
N TYR A 694 24.05 23.72 -2.91
CA TYR A 694 24.47 25.12 -3.01
C TYR A 694 25.87 25.37 -2.42
N GLY A 695 26.52 24.39 -1.79
CA GLY A 695 27.79 24.59 -1.09
C GLY A 695 27.68 25.64 0.02
N VAL A 696 26.69 25.51 0.90
CA VAL A 696 26.50 26.37 2.08
C VAL A 696 27.01 25.66 3.31
N GLU A 697 27.98 26.26 3.99
CA GLU A 697 28.46 25.75 5.28
C GLU A 697 27.37 25.91 6.34
N ARG A 698 27.19 24.89 7.19
CA ARG A 698 26.22 24.94 8.31
C ARG A 698 26.46 26.18 9.19
N ASP A 699 27.72 26.53 9.45
CA ASP A 699 28.10 27.71 10.24
C ASP A 699 27.75 29.04 9.57
N GLU A 700 27.69 29.09 8.24
CA GLU A 700 27.18 30.27 7.53
C GLU A 700 25.68 30.45 7.80
N MET A 701 24.91 29.37 7.63
CA MET A 701 23.48 29.37 7.88
C MET A 701 23.15 29.71 9.33
N THR A 702 23.79 29.05 10.30
CA THR A 702 23.56 29.28 11.73
C THR A 702 23.82 30.73 12.12
N ARG A 703 24.96 31.30 11.73
CA ARG A 703 25.28 32.71 12.02
C ARG A 703 24.28 33.68 11.39
N TYR A 704 23.79 33.37 10.19
CA TYR A 704 22.78 34.18 9.52
C TYR A 704 21.43 34.14 10.25
N ILE A 705 20.99 32.94 10.67
CA ILE A 705 19.77 32.74 11.46
C ILE A 705 19.87 33.51 12.79
N GLU A 706 20.96 33.33 13.54
CA GLU A 706 21.19 34.03 14.80
C GLU A 706 21.16 35.56 14.65
N ALA A 707 21.73 36.08 13.56
CA ALA A 707 21.70 37.52 13.28
C ALA A 707 20.27 38.02 13.02
N LYS A 708 19.47 37.29 12.23
CA LYS A 708 18.07 37.64 11.97
C LYS A 708 17.20 37.57 13.22
N GLU A 709 17.42 36.56 14.05
CA GLU A 709 16.69 36.38 15.30
C GLU A 709 17.02 37.48 16.32
N LYS A 710 18.28 37.91 16.39
CA LYS A 710 18.69 39.09 17.19
C LYS A 710 18.02 40.38 16.70
N GLU A 711 17.70 40.48 15.41
CA GLU A 711 16.91 41.57 14.83
C GLU A 711 15.39 41.41 15.02
N ASN A 712 14.92 40.41 15.77
CA ASN A 712 13.50 40.04 15.93
C ASN A 712 12.78 39.72 14.60
N LYS A 713 13.52 39.31 13.56
CA LYS A 713 12.92 38.86 12.30
C LYS A 713 12.57 37.38 12.39
N ALA A 714 11.28 37.10 12.55
CA ALA A 714 10.77 35.73 12.63
C ALA A 714 10.97 34.96 11.33
N ALA A 715 11.26 33.65 11.44
CA ALA A 715 11.28 32.75 10.31
C ALA A 715 9.92 32.69 9.60
N GLU A 716 9.95 32.59 8.28
CA GLU A 716 8.74 32.55 7.48
C GLU A 716 8.10 31.15 7.50
N ARG A 717 6.81 31.12 7.83
CA ARG A 717 6.01 29.91 8.06
C ARG A 717 5.15 29.56 6.86
N VAL A 718 4.50 30.56 6.25
CA VAL A 718 3.49 30.32 5.22
C VAL A 718 4.15 29.77 3.95
N SER A 719 5.26 30.37 3.53
CA SER A 719 5.99 29.94 2.33
C SER A 719 6.49 28.49 2.41
N VAL A 720 6.95 28.03 3.58
CA VAL A 720 7.35 26.62 3.80
C VAL A 720 6.14 25.69 3.69
N SER A 721 5.05 26.03 4.38
CA SER A 721 3.77 25.30 4.28
C SER A 721 3.24 25.22 2.85
N GLN A 722 3.37 26.29 2.07
CA GLN A 722 2.96 26.31 0.66
C GLN A 722 3.85 25.41 -0.20
N ALA A 723 5.17 25.41 0.01
CA ALA A 723 6.08 24.53 -0.71
C ALA A 723 5.78 23.04 -0.43
N LEU A 724 5.51 22.66 0.83
CA LEU A 724 5.09 21.30 1.17
C LEU A 724 3.75 20.91 0.53
N LYS A 725 2.79 21.84 0.45
CA LYS A 725 1.50 21.62 -0.24
C LYS A 725 1.64 21.46 -1.75
N HIS A 726 2.66 22.07 -2.36
CA HIS A 726 2.94 21.90 -3.78
C HIS A 726 3.39 20.48 -4.13
N TYR A 727 3.99 19.71 -3.20
CA TYR A 727 4.19 18.28 -3.43
C TYR A 727 2.88 17.56 -3.73
N VAL A 728 1.77 17.92 -3.05
CA VAL A 728 0.47 17.31 -3.29
C VAL A 728 0.02 17.53 -4.73
N ARG A 729 -0.04 18.79 -5.16
CA ARG A 729 -0.47 19.19 -6.50
C ARG A 729 0.41 18.58 -7.59
N ASP A 730 1.72 18.66 -7.44
CA ASP A 730 2.66 18.38 -8.51
C ASP A 730 3.22 16.95 -8.49
N TRP A 731 3.32 16.28 -7.33
CA TRP A 731 4.06 15.01 -7.19
C TRP A 731 3.34 13.95 -6.37
N THR A 732 2.03 14.04 -6.20
CA THR A 732 1.22 12.96 -5.62
C THR A 732 0.08 12.57 -6.56
N VAL A 733 -0.45 11.37 -6.36
CA VAL A 733 -1.68 10.91 -7.03
C VAL A 733 -2.88 11.79 -6.64
N SER A 734 -2.93 12.32 -5.41
CA SER A 734 -4.00 13.23 -4.96
C SER A 734 -4.04 14.55 -5.74
N GLY A 735 -2.94 14.96 -6.38
CA GLY A 735 -2.90 16.13 -7.26
C GLY A 735 -3.42 15.88 -8.67
N LEU A 736 -3.73 14.64 -9.07
CA LEU A 736 -4.06 14.30 -10.46
C LEU A 736 -5.25 15.09 -10.99
N ARG A 737 -6.30 15.26 -10.19
CA ARG A 737 -7.50 16.02 -10.57
C ARG A 737 -7.19 17.47 -10.95
N GLU A 738 -6.25 18.10 -10.26
CA GLU A 738 -5.82 19.47 -10.53
C GLU A 738 -4.96 19.55 -11.79
N ARG A 739 -4.06 18.58 -11.97
CA ARG A 739 -3.22 18.49 -13.19
C ARG A 739 -4.06 18.19 -14.43
N ASP A 740 -5.01 17.25 -14.36
CA ASP A 740 -5.92 16.91 -15.45
C ASP A 740 -6.84 18.08 -15.85
N ALA A 741 -7.12 18.99 -14.90
CA ALA A 741 -7.88 20.20 -15.17
C ALA A 741 -7.11 21.30 -15.91
N ALA A 742 -5.78 21.19 -16.08
CA ALA A 742 -4.96 22.24 -16.67
C ALA A 742 -3.97 21.74 -17.74
N TYR A 743 -3.21 20.69 -17.44
CA TYR A 743 -2.11 20.24 -18.27
C TYR A 743 -2.52 19.75 -19.66
N PRO A 744 -3.65 19.03 -19.85
CA PRO A 744 -4.04 18.58 -21.20
C PRO A 744 -4.16 19.71 -22.22
N CYS A 745 -4.70 20.87 -21.83
CA CYS A 745 -4.80 22.03 -22.72
C CYS A 745 -3.41 22.54 -23.15
N ILE A 746 -2.48 22.66 -22.20
CA ILE A 746 -1.12 23.12 -22.45
C ILE A 746 -0.36 22.13 -23.33
N ILE A 747 -0.41 20.84 -22.99
CA ILE A 747 0.27 19.75 -23.70
C ILE A 747 -0.23 19.67 -25.14
N GLN A 748 -1.55 19.65 -25.35
CA GLN A 748 -2.13 19.58 -26.70
C GLN A 748 -1.82 20.83 -27.52
N SER A 749 -1.71 22.00 -26.89
CA SER A 749 -1.27 23.22 -27.59
C SER A 749 0.16 23.07 -28.11
N LEU A 750 1.08 22.54 -27.29
CA LEU A 750 2.45 22.30 -27.74
C LEU A 750 2.52 21.23 -28.84
N GLU A 751 1.74 20.15 -28.74
CA GLU A 751 1.66 19.11 -29.78
C GLU A 751 1.09 19.63 -31.09
N GLN A 752 0.03 20.46 -31.04
CA GLN A 752 -0.61 21.05 -32.23
C GLN A 752 0.36 21.95 -33.01
N TYR A 753 1.19 22.73 -32.32
CA TYR A 753 2.09 23.69 -32.95
C TYR A 753 3.50 23.15 -33.20
N PHE A 754 3.86 22.00 -32.62
CA PHE A 754 5.11 21.30 -32.87
C PHE A 754 4.89 19.79 -33.10
N PRO A 755 4.10 19.39 -34.12
CA PRO A 755 3.77 17.98 -34.37
C PRO A 755 4.97 17.18 -34.89
N ASP A 756 5.82 17.79 -35.72
CA ASP A 756 6.95 17.15 -36.41
C ASP A 756 8.30 17.31 -35.68
N ARG A 757 8.26 17.56 -34.37
CA ARG A 757 9.47 17.80 -33.56
C ARG A 757 10.33 16.54 -33.42
N SER A 758 11.66 16.68 -33.49
CA SER A 758 12.61 15.63 -33.12
C SER A 758 13.36 15.98 -31.82
N GLN A 759 14.01 15.00 -31.19
CA GLN A 759 14.51 15.08 -29.81
C GLN A 759 15.42 16.30 -29.57
N GLY A 760 14.92 17.30 -28.82
CA GLY A 760 15.67 18.50 -28.43
C GLY A 760 15.59 19.66 -29.43
N ASP A 761 14.81 19.55 -30.50
CA ASP A 761 14.72 20.57 -31.54
C ASP A 761 13.92 21.81 -31.12
N VAL A 762 13.06 21.69 -30.11
CA VAL A 762 12.13 22.75 -29.71
C VAL A 762 12.41 23.19 -28.27
N LYS A 763 12.85 24.43 -28.09
CA LYS A 763 13.20 25.00 -26.79
C LYS A 763 11.97 25.60 -26.12
N VAL A 764 11.62 25.05 -24.96
CA VAL A 764 10.44 25.47 -24.19
C VAL A 764 10.86 26.04 -22.84
N LEU A 765 10.35 27.24 -22.52
CA LEU A 765 10.52 27.85 -21.21
C LEU A 765 9.20 27.88 -20.43
N LEU A 766 9.24 27.41 -19.18
CA LEU A 766 8.11 27.43 -18.25
C LEU A 766 8.45 28.29 -17.02
N PRO A 767 8.10 29.59 -17.01
CA PRO A 767 8.30 30.43 -15.84
C PRO A 767 7.22 30.20 -14.76
N GLY A 768 7.62 30.39 -13.49
CA GLY A 768 6.76 30.11 -12.34
C GLY A 768 6.46 28.63 -12.19
N ALA A 769 7.49 27.79 -12.35
CA ALA A 769 7.31 26.36 -12.44
C ALA A 769 6.88 25.68 -11.13
N GLY A 770 6.90 26.38 -9.99
CA GLY A 770 6.60 25.80 -8.68
C GLY A 770 7.61 24.71 -8.35
N VAL A 771 7.13 23.48 -8.10
CA VAL A 771 7.99 22.31 -7.92
C VAL A 771 8.13 21.48 -9.21
N GLY A 772 7.92 22.11 -10.37
CA GLY A 772 8.49 21.70 -11.65
C GLY A 772 7.77 20.58 -12.41
N ARG A 773 6.61 20.10 -11.94
CA ARG A 773 5.95 18.92 -12.53
C ARG A 773 5.60 19.11 -14.01
N LEU A 774 5.01 20.24 -14.39
CA LEU A 774 4.60 20.51 -15.77
C LEU A 774 5.79 20.46 -16.75
N GLY A 775 6.97 20.95 -16.34
CA GLY A 775 8.18 20.85 -17.16
C GLY A 775 8.56 19.39 -17.46
N HIS A 776 8.43 18.51 -16.46
CA HIS A 776 8.66 17.08 -16.66
C HIS A 776 7.57 16.42 -17.52
N GLU A 777 6.32 16.89 -17.48
CA GLU A 777 5.27 16.41 -18.40
C GLU A 777 5.57 16.83 -19.85
N VAL A 778 6.01 18.07 -20.08
CA VAL A 778 6.41 18.54 -21.41
C VAL A 778 7.62 17.77 -21.93
N ALA A 779 8.62 17.52 -21.06
CA ALA A 779 9.80 16.75 -21.46
C ALA A 779 9.46 15.30 -21.83
N ALA A 780 8.47 14.70 -21.15
CA ALA A 780 8.00 13.34 -21.42
C ALA A 780 7.32 13.18 -22.79
N LEU A 781 6.87 14.28 -23.43
CA LEU A 781 6.32 14.25 -24.79
C LEU A 781 7.38 13.96 -25.87
N GLY A 782 8.67 13.98 -25.50
CA GLY A 782 9.78 13.91 -26.46
C GLY A 782 9.87 15.14 -27.34
N GLY A 783 11.02 15.36 -27.96
CA GLY A 783 11.19 16.46 -28.92
C GLY A 783 11.41 17.86 -28.34
N PHE A 784 11.25 18.05 -27.03
CA PHE A 784 11.42 19.33 -26.37
C PHE A 784 12.71 19.41 -25.54
N GLU A 785 13.44 20.50 -25.72
CA GLU A 785 14.48 20.93 -24.79
C GLU A 785 13.82 21.84 -23.73
N VAL A 786 13.62 21.33 -22.51
CA VAL A 786 12.75 21.97 -21.51
C VAL A 786 13.53 22.71 -20.42
N THR A 787 13.27 24.02 -20.29
CA THR A 787 13.80 24.86 -19.20
C THR A 787 12.65 25.32 -18.32
N THR A 788 12.76 25.09 -17.01
CA THR A 788 11.85 25.66 -16.01
C THR A 788 12.51 26.85 -15.33
N ASN A 789 11.70 27.82 -14.89
CA ASN A 789 12.18 28.95 -14.10
C ASN A 789 11.33 29.13 -12.85
N GLU A 790 11.99 29.30 -11.71
CA GLU A 790 11.33 29.56 -10.44
C GLU A 790 12.14 30.59 -9.62
N TRP A 791 11.41 31.55 -9.05
CA TRP A 791 11.98 32.64 -8.26
C TRP A 791 12.04 32.28 -6.78
N SER A 792 11.02 31.59 -6.26
CA SER A 792 10.87 31.30 -4.85
C SER A 792 11.91 30.28 -4.39
N MET A 793 12.81 30.73 -3.50
CA MET A 793 13.79 29.82 -2.90
C MET A 793 13.10 28.69 -2.12
N TYR A 794 11.91 28.91 -1.55
CA TYR A 794 11.15 27.85 -0.87
C TYR A 794 10.75 26.72 -1.84
N MET A 795 10.29 27.07 -3.05
CA MET A 795 9.95 26.08 -4.08
C MET A 795 11.19 25.41 -4.65
N ASN A 796 12.28 26.19 -4.87
CA ASN A 796 13.54 25.64 -5.33
C ASN A 796 14.09 24.60 -4.36
N LEU A 797 14.10 24.89 -3.05
CA LEU A 797 14.52 23.92 -2.04
C LEU A 797 13.69 22.63 -2.08
N ALA A 798 12.37 22.75 -2.22
CA ALA A 798 11.49 21.60 -2.37
C ALA A 798 11.78 20.81 -3.67
N TYR A 799 12.06 21.48 -4.79
CA TYR A 799 12.44 20.81 -6.03
C TYR A 799 13.79 20.10 -5.93
N ARG A 800 14.82 20.75 -5.35
CA ARG A 800 16.15 20.14 -5.15
C ARG A 800 16.09 18.91 -4.24
N PHE A 801 15.17 18.90 -3.27
CA PHE A 801 14.90 17.71 -2.49
C PHE A 801 14.43 16.53 -3.37
N LEU A 802 13.55 16.77 -4.35
CA LEU A 802 13.10 15.72 -5.27
C LEU A 802 14.19 15.25 -6.22
N GLU A 803 15.09 16.14 -6.66
CA GLU A 803 16.26 15.74 -7.48
C GLU A 803 17.18 14.80 -6.71
N LYS A 804 17.41 15.07 -5.42
CA LYS A 804 18.24 14.23 -4.54
C LYS A 804 17.53 12.94 -4.09
N HIS A 805 16.21 12.96 -4.02
CA HIS A 805 15.38 11.82 -3.60
C HIS A 805 14.37 11.45 -4.71
N PRO A 806 14.83 11.03 -5.90
CA PRO A 806 13.98 10.89 -7.07
C PRO A 806 13.11 9.63 -7.03
N ARG A 807 13.25 8.78 -6.02
CA ARG A 807 12.63 7.46 -6.03
C ARG A 807 11.15 7.55 -5.64
N VAL A 808 10.31 6.86 -6.40
CA VAL A 808 8.84 6.96 -6.29
C VAL A 808 8.39 6.50 -4.90
N GLY A 809 7.49 7.28 -4.29
CA GLY A 809 6.84 6.95 -3.02
C GLY A 809 7.65 7.25 -1.77
N SER A 810 8.97 7.39 -1.85
CA SER A 810 9.88 7.29 -0.67
C SER A 810 9.77 8.37 0.39
N ASN A 811 8.96 9.39 0.16
CA ASN A 811 8.82 10.51 1.07
C ASN A 811 7.34 10.70 1.38
N ASN A 812 7.03 11.04 2.63
CA ASN A 812 5.66 11.30 3.06
C ASN A 812 5.58 12.69 3.68
N VAL A 813 4.45 13.37 3.46
CA VAL A 813 4.17 14.68 4.06
C VAL A 813 2.74 14.69 4.59
N HIS A 814 2.51 15.40 5.70
CA HIS A 814 1.18 15.67 6.27
C HIS A 814 0.80 17.14 5.97
N PRO A 815 0.34 17.47 4.75
CA PRO A 815 0.29 18.84 4.25
C PRO A 815 -0.89 19.66 4.81
N PHE A 816 -1.84 19.02 5.50
CA PHE A 816 -3.11 19.64 5.90
C PHE A 816 -3.25 19.94 7.39
N ILE A 817 -2.23 19.64 8.18
CA ILE A 817 -2.25 19.79 9.65
C ILE A 817 -2.11 21.25 10.11
N ASP A 818 -1.68 22.14 9.22
CA ASP A 818 -1.38 23.55 9.51
C ASP A 818 -2.60 24.50 9.40
N GLY A 819 -3.76 23.98 8.96
CA GLY A 819 -5.02 24.71 8.89
C GLY A 819 -6.21 23.80 9.20
N TRP A 820 -7.04 24.18 10.18
CA TRP A 820 -8.11 23.32 10.72
C TRP A 820 -9.50 23.60 10.15
N SER A 821 -9.61 24.55 9.22
CA SER A 821 -10.86 24.89 8.55
C SER A 821 -11.15 23.94 7.38
N HIS A 822 -12.43 23.75 7.09
CA HIS A 822 -12.92 23.04 5.90
C HIS A 822 -12.51 21.56 5.80
N HIS A 823 -12.22 20.88 6.91
CA HIS A 823 -12.03 19.43 6.92
C HIS A 823 -13.36 18.72 7.16
N ALA A 824 -13.74 17.80 6.27
CA ALA A 824 -14.92 16.96 6.45
C ALA A 824 -14.76 15.97 7.62
N SER A 825 -13.52 15.54 7.89
CA SER A 825 -13.19 14.63 8.99
C SER A 825 -11.79 14.92 9.55
N THR A 826 -11.56 14.55 10.81
CA THR A 826 -10.22 14.64 11.43
C THR A 826 -9.20 13.73 10.72
N ALA A 827 -9.65 12.59 10.19
CA ALA A 827 -8.80 11.68 9.42
C ALA A 827 -8.30 12.33 8.12
N ASP A 828 -9.13 13.15 7.47
CA ASP A 828 -8.71 13.91 6.28
C ASP A 828 -7.59 14.91 6.61
N MET A 829 -7.75 15.63 7.73
CA MET A 829 -6.77 16.59 8.22
C MET A 829 -5.43 15.93 8.59
N PHE A 830 -5.46 14.72 9.16
CA PHE A 830 -4.27 13.97 9.58
C PHE A 830 -3.58 13.19 8.46
N ARG A 831 -4.20 13.08 7.29
CA ARG A 831 -3.69 12.23 6.20
C ARG A 831 -2.27 12.62 5.78
N GLY A 832 -1.40 11.62 5.70
CA GLY A 832 -0.13 11.69 4.99
C GLY A 832 -0.31 11.39 3.51
N VAL A 833 0.52 12.01 2.66
CA VAL A 833 0.58 11.75 1.22
C VAL A 833 2.01 11.42 0.80
N ALA A 834 2.17 10.29 0.11
CA ALA A 834 3.45 9.80 -0.39
C ALA A 834 3.82 10.49 -1.72
N PHE A 835 5.09 10.84 -1.88
CA PHE A 835 5.66 11.53 -3.04
C PHE A 835 7.16 11.18 -3.24
N PRO A 836 7.71 11.34 -4.45
CA PRO A 836 7.00 11.65 -5.69
C PRO A 836 6.22 10.45 -6.26
N ASP A 837 5.13 10.68 -6.99
CA ASP A 837 4.33 9.66 -7.70
C ASP A 837 5.00 9.13 -8.98
N ARG A 838 6.09 9.78 -9.42
CA ARG A 838 6.94 9.36 -10.54
C ARG A 838 8.38 9.88 -10.35
N PRO A 839 9.40 9.28 -10.99
CA PRO A 839 10.78 9.74 -10.83
C PRO A 839 11.02 11.15 -11.36
N VAL A 840 11.93 11.89 -10.74
CA VAL A 840 12.46 13.15 -11.28
C VAL A 840 13.62 12.83 -12.22
N ASN A 841 13.53 13.30 -13.47
CA ASN A 841 14.58 13.11 -14.47
C ASN A 841 15.38 14.41 -14.67
N THR A 842 16.52 14.54 -13.99
CA THR A 842 17.42 15.70 -14.07
C THR A 842 18.16 15.82 -15.42
N SER A 843 18.20 14.76 -16.23
CA SER A 843 18.72 14.85 -17.59
C SER A 843 17.73 15.53 -18.56
N ALA A 844 16.42 15.48 -18.26
CA ALA A 844 15.37 15.92 -19.18
C ALA A 844 14.93 17.39 -18.98
N VAL A 845 15.05 17.93 -17.76
CA VAL A 845 14.60 19.28 -17.41
C VAL A 845 15.72 20.05 -16.71
N VAL A 846 15.91 21.32 -17.05
CA VAL A 846 16.85 22.21 -16.35
C VAL A 846 16.09 23.33 -15.66
N LEU A 847 16.29 23.47 -14.35
CA LEU A 847 15.76 24.58 -13.54
C LEU A 847 16.74 25.76 -13.50
N VAL A 848 16.29 26.92 -13.97
CA VAL A 848 16.97 28.20 -13.84
C VAL A 848 16.35 28.99 -12.68
N GLU A 849 17.13 29.21 -11.62
CA GLU A 849 16.67 29.94 -10.43
C GLU A 849 16.92 31.44 -10.58
N GLY A 850 15.86 32.25 -10.47
CA GLY A 850 15.96 33.70 -10.62
C GLY A 850 14.64 34.36 -11.07
N ASP A 851 14.63 35.70 -11.07
CA ASP A 851 13.46 36.48 -11.47
C ASP A 851 13.31 36.34 -12.99
N PHE A 852 12.16 35.88 -13.45
CA PHE A 852 11.87 35.67 -14.86
C PHE A 852 12.28 36.87 -15.75
N THR A 853 12.05 38.10 -15.29
CA THR A 853 12.33 39.33 -16.04
C THR A 853 13.82 39.65 -16.17
N THR A 854 14.68 38.96 -15.42
CA THR A 854 16.13 39.23 -15.40
C THR A 854 17.01 38.01 -15.59
N ALA A 855 16.53 36.81 -15.27
CA ALA A 855 17.28 35.55 -15.31
C ALA A 855 17.75 35.19 -16.73
N PHE A 856 17.00 35.62 -17.74
CA PHE A 856 17.25 35.32 -19.15
C PHE A 856 17.75 36.53 -19.95
N LYS A 857 18.29 37.56 -19.28
CA LYS A 857 18.85 38.74 -19.96
C LYS A 857 19.90 38.33 -21.00
N GLY A 858 19.78 38.87 -22.20
CA GLY A 858 20.66 38.56 -23.33
C GLY A 858 20.26 37.33 -24.15
N GLN A 859 19.19 36.62 -23.78
CA GLN A 859 18.68 35.45 -24.52
C GLN A 859 17.50 35.81 -25.43
N ASN A 860 17.56 36.97 -26.09
CA ASN A 860 16.47 37.41 -26.97
C ASN A 860 16.31 36.44 -28.15
N GLY A 861 15.08 36.02 -28.43
CA GLY A 861 14.77 35.08 -29.49
C GLY A 861 15.29 33.66 -29.28
N HIS A 862 15.54 33.25 -28.03
CA HIS A 862 16.12 31.95 -27.72
C HIS A 862 15.10 30.81 -27.69
N PHE A 863 13.85 31.07 -27.31
CA PHE A 863 12.85 30.03 -27.10
C PHE A 863 11.84 29.94 -28.25
N ASP A 864 11.46 28.71 -28.59
CA ASP A 864 10.42 28.38 -29.55
C ASP A 864 9.03 28.51 -28.94
N ALA A 865 8.91 28.12 -27.67
CA ALA A 865 7.67 28.18 -26.91
C ALA A 865 7.89 28.70 -25.49
N LEU A 866 6.92 29.47 -25.01
CA LEU A 866 6.83 29.92 -23.62
C LEU A 866 5.49 29.49 -23.05
N VAL A 867 5.51 28.85 -21.87
CA VAL A 867 4.31 28.28 -21.24
C VAL A 867 4.10 28.90 -19.87
N THR A 868 3.09 29.74 -19.73
CA THR A 868 2.73 30.37 -18.45
C THR A 868 1.52 29.65 -17.85
N HIS A 869 1.68 29.05 -16.67
CA HIS A 869 0.64 28.30 -15.99
C HIS A 869 0.41 28.88 -14.59
N PHE A 870 -0.72 29.56 -14.37
CA PHE A 870 -1.01 30.30 -13.11
C PHE A 870 0.15 31.24 -12.70
N PHE A 871 0.66 31.99 -13.68
CA PHE A 871 1.91 32.76 -13.51
C PHE A 871 1.77 34.27 -13.77
N ILE A 872 1.08 34.69 -14.83
CA ILE A 872 1.16 36.09 -15.27
C ILE A 872 0.57 37.10 -14.28
N ASP A 873 -0.40 36.66 -13.48
CA ASP A 873 -1.07 37.43 -12.44
C ASP A 873 -0.21 37.60 -11.17
N THR A 874 0.94 36.93 -11.10
CA THR A 874 1.96 37.15 -10.06
C THR A 874 2.80 38.40 -10.30
N ALA A 875 2.71 39.02 -11.48
CA ALA A 875 3.57 40.13 -11.86
C ALA A 875 3.31 41.37 -10.98
N ARG A 876 4.39 41.93 -10.42
CA ARG A 876 4.32 43.29 -9.87
C ARG A 876 4.09 44.33 -10.97
N ASN A 877 4.67 44.11 -12.14
CA ASN A 877 4.39 44.90 -13.34
C ASN A 877 4.15 43.94 -14.50
N LEU A 878 2.88 43.76 -14.89
CA LEU A 878 2.49 42.85 -15.96
C LEU A 878 3.17 43.20 -17.30
N MET A 879 3.40 44.48 -17.57
CA MET A 879 4.09 44.92 -18.78
C MET A 879 5.51 44.36 -18.89
N SER A 880 6.23 44.26 -17.77
CA SER A 880 7.57 43.67 -17.76
C SER A 880 7.56 42.18 -18.08
N TYR A 881 6.49 41.46 -17.72
CA TYR A 881 6.32 40.06 -18.16
C TYR A 881 6.06 40.00 -19.67
N PHE A 882 5.17 40.84 -20.22
CA PHE A 882 4.92 40.87 -21.66
C PHE A 882 6.16 41.22 -22.48
N GLU A 883 6.94 42.22 -22.05
CA GLU A 883 8.21 42.59 -22.68
C GLU A 883 9.21 41.43 -22.64
N THR A 884 9.30 40.72 -21.51
CA THR A 884 10.19 39.58 -21.34
C THR A 884 9.76 38.41 -22.22
N ILE A 885 8.48 38.02 -22.21
CA ILE A 885 7.92 36.94 -23.05
C ILE A 885 8.16 37.28 -24.52
N HIS A 886 7.85 38.51 -24.94
CA HIS A 886 8.08 38.97 -26.31
C HIS A 886 9.58 38.95 -26.67
N GLY A 887 10.46 39.42 -25.79
CA GLY A 887 11.91 39.43 -26.03
C GLY A 887 12.50 38.03 -26.17
N LEU A 888 12.11 37.09 -25.31
CA LEU A 888 12.64 35.74 -25.25
C LEU A 888 12.14 34.82 -26.38
N LEU A 889 10.92 35.03 -26.88
CA LEU A 889 10.41 34.27 -28.02
C LEU A 889 11.12 34.65 -29.33
N ARG A 890 11.49 33.64 -30.12
CA ARG A 890 11.91 33.88 -31.51
C ARG A 890 10.73 34.37 -32.35
N LYS A 891 11.02 34.99 -33.49
CA LYS A 891 9.99 35.34 -34.48
C LYS A 891 9.25 34.06 -34.91
N GLY A 892 7.92 34.07 -34.87
CA GLY A 892 7.07 32.91 -35.13
C GLY A 892 6.93 31.92 -33.96
N GLY A 893 7.68 32.11 -32.86
CA GLY A 893 7.53 31.33 -31.64
C GLY A 893 6.18 31.59 -30.96
N ILE A 894 5.75 30.65 -30.10
CA ILE A 894 4.43 30.68 -29.48
C ILE A 894 4.48 30.92 -27.97
N TRP A 895 3.47 31.61 -27.46
CA TRP A 895 3.19 31.74 -26.04
C TRP A 895 1.87 31.03 -25.72
N VAL A 896 1.95 29.98 -24.91
CA VAL A 896 0.79 29.27 -24.35
C VAL A 896 0.56 29.76 -22.93
N ASN A 897 -0.64 30.25 -22.63
CA ASN A 897 -1.04 30.63 -21.28
C ASN A 897 -2.23 29.82 -20.82
N LEU A 898 -2.26 29.44 -19.54
CA LEU A 898 -3.45 29.01 -18.83
C LEU A 898 -3.40 29.52 -17.39
N GLY A 899 -4.35 30.35 -17.00
CA GLY A 899 -4.44 30.81 -15.61
C GLY A 899 -5.53 31.85 -15.38
N PRO A 900 -5.82 32.18 -14.11
CA PRO A 900 -6.68 33.30 -13.76
C PRO A 900 -5.97 34.65 -13.99
N LEU A 901 -6.71 35.73 -13.72
CA LEU A 901 -6.17 37.10 -13.60
C LEU A 901 -6.33 37.58 -12.15
N LEU A 902 -5.81 36.80 -11.19
CA LEU A 902 -5.91 37.09 -9.76
C LEU A 902 -4.71 37.93 -9.31
N TYR A 903 -4.77 39.23 -9.54
CA TYR A 903 -3.67 40.13 -9.17
C TYR A 903 -3.49 40.21 -7.64
N GLY A 904 -2.24 40.07 -7.19
CA GLY A 904 -1.85 40.09 -5.78
C GLY A 904 -1.91 41.48 -5.11
N THR A 905 -1.21 41.65 -3.98
CA THR A 905 -1.36 42.83 -3.10
C THR A 905 -0.53 44.08 -3.48
N GLY A 906 0.11 44.12 -4.64
CA GLY A 906 0.88 45.30 -5.06
C GLY A 906 1.22 45.43 -6.55
N PRO A 907 0.31 45.08 -7.49
CA PRO A 907 0.53 45.26 -8.92
C PRO A 907 0.54 46.75 -9.29
N TYR A 908 1.46 47.16 -10.15
CA TYR A 908 1.53 48.49 -10.75
C TYR A 908 0.47 48.67 -11.85
N VAL A 909 0.14 47.58 -12.55
CA VAL A 909 -0.83 47.54 -13.64
C VAL A 909 -1.70 46.31 -13.45
N GLN A 910 -3.02 46.50 -13.48
CA GLN A 910 -4.03 45.44 -13.43
C GLN A 910 -4.88 45.59 -14.69
N LEU A 911 -4.80 44.63 -15.60
CA LEU A 911 -5.53 44.67 -16.86
C LEU A 911 -6.67 43.65 -16.84
N SER A 912 -7.83 44.01 -17.40
CA SER A 912 -8.86 43.02 -17.77
C SER A 912 -8.39 42.17 -18.95
N LEU A 913 -9.13 41.09 -19.25
CA LEU A 913 -8.75 40.18 -20.35
C LEU A 913 -8.75 40.88 -21.72
N ASP A 914 -9.75 41.71 -22.00
CA ASP A 914 -9.84 42.49 -23.23
C ASP A 914 -8.73 43.54 -23.35
N GLU A 915 -8.34 44.17 -22.23
CA GLU A 915 -7.18 45.07 -22.19
C GLU A 915 -5.86 44.31 -22.44
N ILE A 916 -5.70 43.09 -21.88
CA ILE A 916 -4.55 42.24 -22.19
C ILE A 916 -4.50 41.94 -23.69
N ILE A 917 -5.62 41.54 -24.30
CA ILE A 917 -5.72 41.28 -25.74
C ILE A 917 -5.27 42.50 -26.54
N ALA A 918 -5.81 43.68 -26.22
CA ALA A 918 -5.47 44.92 -26.92
C ALA A 918 -3.98 45.28 -26.79
N VAL A 919 -3.43 45.18 -25.57
CA VAL A 919 -2.04 45.53 -25.27
C VAL A 919 -1.06 44.58 -25.96
N VAL A 920 -1.24 43.27 -25.83
CA VAL A 920 -0.30 42.30 -26.41
C VAL A 920 -0.36 42.28 -27.94
N ASN A 921 -1.53 42.54 -28.54
CA ASN A 921 -1.66 42.76 -29.98
C ASN A 921 -0.86 44.00 -30.44
N ALA A 922 -0.95 45.11 -29.70
CA ALA A 922 -0.17 46.31 -29.96
C ALA A 922 1.34 46.08 -29.78
N MET A 923 1.73 45.13 -28.92
CA MET A 923 3.12 44.69 -28.72
C MET A 923 3.63 43.72 -29.80
N GLY A 924 2.80 43.35 -30.79
CA GLY A 924 3.23 42.50 -31.90
C GLY A 924 2.96 41.00 -31.72
N PHE A 925 2.07 40.61 -30.80
CA PHE A 925 1.51 39.27 -30.77
C PHE A 925 0.31 39.13 -31.71
N GLU A 926 0.02 37.87 -32.07
CA GLU A 926 -1.18 37.46 -32.80
C GLU A 926 -1.81 36.27 -32.07
N PHE A 927 -3.07 36.36 -31.68
CA PHE A 927 -3.77 35.20 -31.14
C PHE A 927 -4.03 34.16 -32.24
N VAL A 928 -3.74 32.90 -31.92
CA VAL A 928 -3.94 31.74 -32.81
C VAL A 928 -4.80 30.70 -32.10
N ASP A 929 -5.35 29.75 -32.85
CA ASP A 929 -6.33 28.81 -32.31
C ASP A 929 -5.72 27.87 -31.28
N ALA A 930 -6.26 27.90 -30.06
CA ALA A 930 -5.98 26.89 -29.04
C ALA A 930 -6.89 25.67 -29.22
N PRO A 931 -6.46 24.45 -28.83
CA PRO A 931 -7.28 23.25 -28.85
C PRO A 931 -8.64 23.45 -28.16
N GLU A 932 -9.68 22.74 -28.61
CA GLU A 932 -11.00 22.79 -27.97
C GLU A 932 -10.98 22.32 -26.51
N SER A 933 -10.02 21.45 -26.15
CA SER A 933 -9.79 21.03 -24.78
C SER A 933 -9.44 22.19 -23.83
N CYS A 934 -9.07 23.36 -24.36
CA CYS A 934 -8.81 24.56 -23.57
C CYS A 934 -10.08 25.32 -23.15
N GLY A 935 -11.28 24.85 -23.53
CA GLY A 935 -12.56 25.38 -23.11
C GLY A 935 -13.31 26.16 -24.19
N GLU A 936 -14.43 26.76 -23.80
CA GLU A 936 -15.27 27.58 -24.70
C GLU A 936 -14.63 28.93 -24.97
N LEU A 937 -14.98 29.59 -26.09
CA LEU A 937 -14.48 30.94 -26.36
C LEU A 937 -15.03 31.94 -25.33
N THR A 938 -14.14 32.75 -24.75
CA THR A 938 -14.52 33.78 -23.78
C THR A 938 -15.19 34.97 -24.48
N PHE A 939 -14.73 35.32 -25.68
CA PHE A 939 -15.39 36.30 -26.56
C PHE A 939 -15.63 35.65 -27.92
N ALA A 940 -16.76 35.95 -28.56
CA ALA A 940 -17.16 35.30 -29.82
C ALA A 940 -16.16 35.53 -30.97
N ASP A 941 -15.53 36.71 -31.01
CA ASP A 941 -14.65 37.14 -32.10
C ASP A 941 -13.14 37.06 -31.74
N GLU A 942 -12.80 36.58 -30.54
CA GLU A 942 -11.41 36.46 -30.08
C GLU A 942 -11.02 34.99 -29.91
N LYS A 943 -9.75 34.65 -30.14
CA LYS A 943 -9.24 33.26 -30.00
C LYS A 943 -8.79 32.92 -28.58
N VAL A 944 -9.51 33.44 -27.59
CA VAL A 944 -9.26 33.19 -26.16
C VAL A 944 -10.33 32.28 -25.61
N ARG A 945 -9.92 31.23 -24.90
CA ARG A 945 -10.81 30.22 -24.33
C ARG A 945 -10.86 30.30 -22.80
N GLY A 946 -11.98 29.93 -22.21
CA GLY A 946 -12.20 29.86 -20.77
C GLY A 946 -12.54 28.44 -20.34
N ARG A 947 -11.90 27.95 -19.27
CA ARG A 947 -12.23 26.67 -18.62
C ARG A 947 -12.13 26.74 -17.11
N GLU A 948 -12.93 25.94 -16.42
CA GLU A 948 -12.76 25.75 -14.97
C GLU A 948 -11.42 25.03 -14.72
N ALA A 949 -10.55 25.67 -13.94
CA ALA A 949 -9.31 25.11 -13.43
C ALA A 949 -9.32 25.19 -11.90
N VAL A 950 -9.23 24.02 -11.26
CA VAL A 950 -9.18 23.92 -9.80
C VAL A 950 -7.78 24.31 -9.33
N TYR A 951 -7.69 25.06 -8.23
CA TYR A 951 -6.43 25.29 -7.53
C TYR A 951 -6.64 24.94 -6.06
N GLY A 952 -6.36 23.70 -5.69
CA GLY A 952 -6.80 23.17 -4.42
C GLY A 952 -6.03 21.92 -4.02
N PHE A 953 -5.10 22.08 -3.10
CA PHE A 953 -4.25 21.01 -2.59
C PHE A 953 -5.02 19.86 -1.90
N ASN A 954 -6.30 20.05 -1.53
CA ASN A 954 -7.12 19.03 -0.89
C ASN A 954 -8.49 18.89 -1.58
N GLU A 955 -8.68 17.83 -2.36
CA GLU A 955 -9.96 17.52 -3.03
C GLU A 955 -11.09 17.16 -2.06
N ARG A 956 -10.76 16.80 -0.81
CA ARG A 956 -11.70 16.37 0.25
C ARG A 956 -12.12 17.51 1.16
N ALA A 957 -11.56 18.71 0.95
CA ALA A 957 -11.94 19.87 1.72
C ALA A 957 -13.41 20.24 1.44
N LEU A 958 -14.09 20.75 2.47
CA LEU A 958 -15.43 21.34 2.39
C LEU A 958 -15.44 22.70 1.67
N VAL A 959 -14.32 23.08 1.05
CA VAL A 959 -14.16 24.27 0.21
C VAL A 959 -13.50 23.85 -1.10
N LYS A 960 -13.99 24.40 -2.22
CA LYS A 960 -13.41 24.23 -3.55
C LYS A 960 -13.02 25.61 -4.09
N ASN A 961 -11.72 25.84 -4.27
CA ASN A 961 -11.22 27.00 -4.99
C ASN A 961 -11.03 26.60 -6.46
N ALA A 962 -11.80 27.22 -7.34
CA ALA A 962 -11.69 27.03 -8.78
C ALA A 962 -11.80 28.38 -9.48
N TYR A 963 -11.15 28.48 -10.63
CA TYR A 963 -11.12 29.68 -11.44
C TYR A 963 -11.63 29.36 -12.83
N ASN A 964 -12.34 30.30 -13.43
CA ASN A 964 -12.54 30.31 -14.88
C ASN A 964 -11.24 30.83 -15.50
N ALA A 965 -10.24 29.94 -15.57
CA ALA A 965 -8.93 30.24 -16.10
C ALA A 965 -9.04 30.55 -17.60
N GLN A 966 -8.27 31.54 -18.02
CA GLN A 966 -8.20 31.99 -19.38
C GLN A 966 -7.01 31.33 -20.06
N SER A 967 -7.29 30.75 -21.22
CA SER A 967 -6.33 29.99 -22.02
C SER A 967 -6.21 30.61 -23.40
N TRP A 968 -4.98 30.79 -23.85
CA TRP A 968 -4.70 31.28 -25.20
C TRP A 968 -3.37 30.74 -25.71
N VAL A 969 -3.26 30.74 -27.04
CA VAL A 969 -1.99 30.60 -27.73
C VAL A 969 -1.77 31.86 -28.56
N MET A 970 -0.62 32.50 -28.40
CA MET A 970 -0.22 33.65 -29.22
C MET A 970 1.02 33.32 -30.01
N ARG A 971 1.17 33.88 -31.20
CA ARG A 971 2.37 33.84 -32.02
C ARG A 971 3.02 35.22 -32.03
N LYS A 972 4.35 35.27 -31.89
CA LYS A 972 5.12 36.50 -32.09
C LYS A 972 5.29 36.79 -33.58
N LYS A 973 4.86 37.98 -34.03
CA LYS A 973 4.89 38.40 -35.44
C LYS A 973 6.29 38.59 -36.02
#